data_AF-A0A8T3DU81-F1
#
_entry.id   AF-A0A8T3DU81-F1
#
_cell.length_a   1.000
_cell.length_b   1.000
_cell.length_c   1.000
_cell.angle_alpha   90.00
_cell.angle_beta   90.00
_cell.angle_gamma   90.00
#
_symmetry.space_group_name_H-M   'P 1'
#
loop_
_entity.id
_entity.type
_entity.pdbx_description
1 polymer ?
#
loop_
_entity_poly.entity_id
_entity_poly.type
_entity_poly.pdbx_seq_one_letter_code
_entity_poly.pdbx_strand_id
1 'polypeptide(L)'
;MTDKTVSHNGLHAKENCAESVCSRQDIQLNCCLQNTESFLDSKVQQDGNYSYMLNGETEPVSTEEGQAGSGQLSRKSKYIVIEEEMHAVADDTVPETSGNLLEAENADGHSILPLVDSPNQSCSPPEPFKTEKENGIVPDLQAEKKSSDTSRDADKPSNSPVPNGSACLHEPVDEVVKAEISLATADQLWTSARDQAVKLRMSEEGPGSEAPMTICQMFQETKMKYGSQPALASKKDGVWVTLTYDEYYQKCRAAAKSFLKLGLERYHGVGILGFNSPEWFIADIGCIMAGGLAAGIYTTNSPEACQYVAHNCDANILVVENHKQLVKILKVKDQLPHLKAIIQYKDELEEKMPNLYTWEEFLKIGEDMADGVLDSIIQSQRANECCTLIYTSGTTGNPKGVMLSHDNITWTANAAGTMTQLKMGDEAVVSYLPLSHVAAQVNDMWICMRFAGTTYFAEPDALKGSLVNTLREVRPTSFLGVPRVWEKMQESMKNVGAKASVMKQRVAAWAKAIGLQASYNAMNRNPAVPWGYMLANNLVFKKVRSALGLDRCKACYTGAAPITKDTLEYFMSLSIPLYELYGMSESTGPHSISWEGAYRIMSCGKVITGSKTKLDKKDNEGNGEICFWGRHVFMGYLNMPDKTTEAIDQDGWLHSGDLGKHIDEFLFITGRIKELIITAGGENIPPVPIEDAVKEQVSIISNAMLVGDKRKFLSMLLTLKCNVNDGGEPTDELAPGAVDFCQQRGITVTRISEIIAKKEQTIYQAIQEGIERVNASATSNAQKIQKWAILERDFSISGGELGPTMKLKRPVVHKMYEEIINKFYED
;
A
#
# COMPACT_ATOMS: atom_id res chain seq x y z
N MET A 1 25.09 -26.85 50.00
CA MET A 1 25.01 -26.51 51.43
C MET A 1 24.56 -25.06 51.53
N THR A 2 23.44 -24.68 52.13
CA THR A 2 22.25 -25.40 52.63
C THR A 2 21.08 -24.41 52.44
N ASP A 3 20.11 -24.65 51.56
CA ASP A 3 19.00 -25.59 51.73
C ASP A 3 18.22 -25.39 53.05
N LYS A 4 16.96 -24.96 52.91
CA LYS A 4 15.87 -25.21 53.86
C LYS A 4 14.50 -24.92 53.23
N THR A 5 13.80 -25.99 52.84
CA THR A 5 12.39 -25.95 52.47
C THR A 5 11.48 -25.99 53.70
N VAL A 6 10.29 -25.38 53.58
CA VAL A 6 9.09 -25.78 54.32
C VAL A 6 7.92 -25.72 53.33
N SER A 7 7.11 -26.77 53.28
CA SER A 7 5.88 -26.86 52.48
C SER A 7 4.70 -27.11 53.40
N HIS A 8 3.47 -26.79 52.96
CA HIS A 8 2.29 -27.55 53.32
C HIS A 8 1.15 -27.40 52.30
N ASN A 9 0.31 -28.42 52.26
CA ASN A 9 -0.80 -28.64 51.32
C ASN A 9 -1.96 -27.63 51.58
N GLY A 10 -2.90 -27.37 50.68
CA GLY A 10 -3.20 -28.01 49.39
C GLY A 10 -4.51 -28.82 49.45
N LEU A 11 -5.52 -28.42 48.67
CA LEU A 11 -6.79 -29.16 48.52
C LEU A 11 -7.52 -28.76 47.22
N HIS A 12 -8.12 -29.73 46.53
CA HIS A 12 -8.91 -29.53 45.31
C HIS A 12 -10.39 -29.26 45.62
N ALA A 13 -11.04 -28.48 44.75
CA ALA A 13 -12.40 -28.77 44.28
C ALA A 13 -12.52 -28.34 42.81
N LYS A 14 -13.16 -29.17 41.97
CA LYS A 14 -13.72 -28.78 40.67
C LYS A 14 -15.23 -28.69 40.86
N GLU A 15 -15.92 -27.83 40.12
CA GLU A 15 -17.17 -28.20 39.46
C GLU A 15 -17.55 -27.22 38.33
N ASN A 16 -18.59 -27.54 37.57
CA ASN A 16 -18.78 -27.15 36.17
C ASN A 16 -20.14 -26.50 35.87
N CYS A 17 -20.20 -25.80 34.72
CA CYS A 17 -21.34 -25.68 33.79
C CYS A 17 -22.53 -24.73 34.07
N ALA A 18 -23.24 -24.48 32.96
CA ALA A 18 -24.64 -24.04 32.80
C ALA A 18 -24.96 -22.52 32.84
N GLU A 19 -24.84 -21.90 31.67
CA GLU A 19 -25.88 -21.15 30.94
C GLU A 19 -27.16 -20.67 31.68
N SER A 20 -27.54 -19.41 31.46
CA SER A 20 -28.95 -19.04 31.22
C SER A 20 -29.08 -17.74 30.41
N VAL A 21 -30.06 -17.69 29.49
CA VAL A 21 -30.43 -16.53 28.66
C VAL A 21 -31.60 -15.75 29.30
N CYS A 22 -31.98 -14.60 28.73
CA CYS A 22 -33.07 -13.67 29.09
C CYS A 22 -32.74 -12.63 30.18
N SER A 23 -33.34 -11.42 30.17
CA SER A 23 -34.37 -10.85 29.26
C SER A 23 -34.25 -9.31 29.13
N ARG A 24 -34.87 -8.73 28.10
CA ARG A 24 -35.15 -7.29 28.02
C ARG A 24 -36.24 -6.89 29.01
N GLN A 25 -36.12 -5.70 29.62
CA GLN A 25 -37.29 -4.84 29.91
C GLN A 25 -36.87 -3.39 30.16
N ASP A 26 -37.68 -2.46 29.67
CA ASP A 26 -37.45 -1.01 29.74
C ASP A 26 -37.89 -0.40 31.07
N ILE A 27 -37.12 0.57 31.60
CA ILE A 27 -37.63 1.60 32.51
C ILE A 27 -37.11 2.96 32.04
N GLN A 28 -38.04 3.86 31.69
CA GLN A 28 -37.76 5.29 31.57
C GLN A 28 -37.72 5.94 32.95
N LEU A 29 -36.82 6.90 33.18
CA LEU A 29 -37.08 7.99 34.11
C LEU A 29 -36.47 9.28 33.56
N ASN A 30 -37.18 10.40 33.74
CA ASN A 30 -36.86 11.69 33.12
C ASN A 30 -36.10 12.63 34.06
N CYS A 31 -35.36 13.56 33.42
CA CYS A 31 -35.08 14.93 33.83
C CYS A 31 -34.98 15.27 35.33
N CYS A 32 -33.80 15.73 35.77
CA CYS A 32 -33.62 17.15 36.15
C CYS A 32 -32.15 17.48 36.47
N LEU A 33 -31.58 18.47 35.75
CA LEU A 33 -31.11 19.75 36.31
C LEU A 33 -30.43 20.58 35.22
N GLN A 34 -30.80 21.85 35.12
CA GLN A 34 -30.10 22.88 34.33
C GLN A 34 -29.49 23.91 35.28
N ASN A 35 -28.49 24.65 34.77
CA ASN A 35 -28.03 25.96 35.22
C ASN A 35 -27.41 26.08 36.63
N THR A 36 -26.15 26.49 36.66
CA THR A 36 -25.65 27.49 37.62
C THR A 36 -24.44 28.20 37.01
N GLU A 37 -24.63 29.44 36.57
CA GLU A 37 -23.51 30.33 36.21
C GLU A 37 -23.23 31.29 37.38
N SER A 38 -21.95 31.63 37.57
CA SER A 38 -21.44 32.83 38.26
C SER A 38 -21.90 33.14 39.69
N PHE A 39 -20.97 33.25 40.64
CA PHE A 39 -20.50 34.54 41.20
C PHE A 39 -19.41 34.34 42.26
N LEU A 40 -18.79 35.45 42.72
CA LEU A 40 -17.78 35.57 43.80
C LEU A 40 -16.36 35.07 43.46
N ASP A 41 -15.27 35.78 43.80
CA ASP A 41 -15.12 37.21 44.12
C ASP A 41 -13.68 37.69 43.82
N SER A 42 -13.38 38.94 44.15
CA SER A 42 -12.18 39.73 43.85
C SER A 42 -11.28 39.93 45.08
N LYS A 43 -10.11 40.59 44.86
CA LYS A 43 -9.09 41.03 45.86
C LYS A 43 -8.19 39.90 46.41
N VAL A 44 -6.97 40.16 46.89
CA VAL A 44 -6.30 41.42 47.29
C VAL A 44 -4.76 41.35 47.11
N GLN A 45 -4.09 42.52 46.94
CA GLN A 45 -2.64 42.84 47.07
C GLN A 45 -1.58 41.94 46.37
N GLN A 46 -0.47 42.42 45.79
CA GLN A 46 0.32 43.67 45.89
C GLN A 46 1.27 43.79 47.09
N ASP A 47 2.40 43.08 46.98
CA ASP A 47 3.76 43.43 47.44
C ASP A 47 4.74 42.75 46.45
N GLY A 48 5.95 43.21 46.15
CA GLY A 48 6.63 44.44 46.58
C GLY A 48 8.15 44.21 46.62
N ASN A 49 8.94 44.80 45.71
CA ASN A 49 10.40 44.82 45.85
C ASN A 49 11.09 45.97 45.07
N TYR A 50 12.31 46.31 45.49
CA TYR A 50 12.96 47.61 45.23
C TYR A 50 14.00 47.63 44.08
N SER A 51 14.45 48.85 43.76
CA SER A 51 15.35 49.21 42.65
C SER A 51 16.85 49.19 43.04
N TYR A 52 17.67 49.76 42.14
CA TYR A 52 19.12 49.95 42.09
C TYR A 52 19.90 48.82 41.37
N MET A 53 20.83 49.03 40.43
CA MET A 53 21.36 50.14 39.59
C MET A 53 22.88 49.92 39.48
N LEU A 54 23.49 50.36 38.38
CA LEU A 54 24.95 50.36 38.11
C LEU A 54 25.57 48.95 37.93
N ASN A 55 26.53 48.72 37.02
CA ASN A 55 27.25 49.61 36.11
C ASN A 55 27.23 49.08 34.67
N GLY A 56 27.33 49.99 33.71
CA GLY A 56 27.82 49.74 32.37
C GLY A 56 28.64 50.94 31.91
N GLU A 57 29.90 50.72 31.57
CA GLU A 57 30.77 51.70 30.90
C GLU A 57 31.40 51.02 29.66
N THR A 58 31.74 51.83 28.67
CA THR A 58 32.04 51.40 27.29
C THR A 58 33.37 51.95 26.80
N GLU A 59 33.86 51.39 25.69
CA GLU A 59 34.98 51.91 24.86
C GLU A 59 36.42 51.75 25.43
N PRO A 60 37.48 51.86 24.59
CA PRO A 60 37.61 51.22 23.28
C PRO A 60 39.02 50.64 22.98
N VAL A 61 39.14 49.93 21.84
CA VAL A 61 40.32 49.76 20.96
C VAL A 61 41.73 49.70 21.58
N SER A 62 42.39 48.55 21.41
CA SER A 62 43.86 48.49 21.24
C SER A 62 44.26 47.39 20.24
N THR A 63 44.96 47.76 19.16
CA THR A 63 45.58 46.85 18.19
C THR A 63 47.02 46.54 18.60
N GLU A 64 47.46 45.28 18.51
CA GLU A 64 48.86 44.97 18.19
C GLU A 64 49.03 43.54 17.64
N GLU A 65 50.21 43.24 17.07
CA GLU A 65 50.45 42.11 16.18
C GLU A 65 51.01 40.85 16.89
N GLY A 66 50.77 39.66 16.32
CA GLY A 66 51.22 38.38 16.86
C GLY A 66 51.49 37.31 15.79
N GLN A 67 52.70 37.30 15.25
CA GLN A 67 53.23 36.26 14.35
C GLN A 67 53.43 34.91 15.09
N ALA A 68 53.57 33.73 14.47
CA ALA A 68 53.16 33.15 13.17
C ALA A 68 53.61 31.65 13.20
N GLY A 69 53.03 30.74 12.40
CA GLY A 69 53.61 29.37 12.35
C GLY A 69 52.86 28.21 11.69
N SER A 70 52.73 28.21 10.36
CA SER A 70 52.43 27.04 9.49
C SER A 70 51.08 26.27 9.67
N GLY A 71 50.48 25.69 8.61
CA GLY A 71 50.87 25.77 7.20
C GLY A 71 49.91 25.08 6.22
N GLN A 72 50.08 25.41 4.94
CA GLN A 72 49.61 24.70 3.73
C GLN A 72 48.15 24.18 3.67
N LEU A 73 47.29 24.95 2.99
CA LEU A 73 46.13 24.43 2.25
C LEU A 73 46.34 24.65 0.75
N SER A 74 46.11 23.62 -0.07
CA SER A 74 46.35 23.68 -1.53
C SER A 74 45.10 24.10 -2.31
N ARG A 75 45.30 24.80 -3.44
CA ARG A 75 44.23 25.32 -4.31
C ARG A 75 43.57 24.24 -5.18
N LYS A 76 42.25 24.33 -5.35
CA LYS A 76 41.52 24.26 -6.64
C LYS A 76 40.26 25.12 -6.47
N SER A 77 40.20 26.34 -7.02
CA SER A 77 40.01 26.70 -8.44
C SER A 77 38.54 26.68 -8.85
N LYS A 78 37.97 27.87 -9.02
CA LYS A 78 36.63 28.10 -9.58
C LYS A 78 36.58 27.62 -11.04
N TYR A 79 35.41 27.15 -11.48
CA TYR A 79 34.99 27.25 -12.87
C TYR A 79 33.79 28.17 -12.98
N ILE A 80 33.74 28.93 -14.08
CA ILE A 80 32.67 29.87 -14.41
C ILE A 80 31.76 29.14 -15.40
N VAL A 81 30.46 29.13 -15.15
CA VAL A 81 29.46 28.76 -16.15
C VAL A 81 29.22 29.99 -17.02
N ILE A 82 29.31 29.81 -18.34
CA ILE A 82 28.91 30.81 -19.33
C ILE A 82 27.55 30.37 -19.86
N GLU A 83 26.58 31.28 -19.85
CA GLU A 83 25.31 31.11 -20.53
C GLU A 83 25.48 31.54 -22.00
N GLU A 84 25.03 30.72 -22.95
CA GLU A 84 24.71 31.16 -24.30
C GLU A 84 23.32 30.62 -24.68
N GLU A 85 22.41 31.53 -25.04
CA GLU A 85 21.10 31.23 -25.61
C GLU A 85 21.23 30.95 -27.11
N MET A 86 20.35 30.13 -27.69
CA MET A 86 19.88 30.37 -29.06
C MET A 86 18.45 29.84 -29.32
N HIS A 87 17.70 30.58 -30.14
CA HIS A 87 16.40 30.23 -30.70
C HIS A 87 16.50 30.03 -32.22
N ALA A 88 16.01 28.90 -32.74
CA ALA A 88 15.37 28.70 -34.06
C ALA A 88 14.87 27.23 -34.11
N VAL A 89 13.67 26.82 -34.53
CA VAL A 89 12.68 27.25 -35.54
C VAL A 89 12.98 26.73 -36.96
N ALA A 90 12.00 25.98 -37.52
CA ALA A 90 11.84 25.56 -38.92
C ALA A 90 12.88 24.54 -39.50
N ASP A 91 12.57 23.70 -40.50
CA ASP A 91 11.31 23.00 -40.87
C ASP A 91 11.66 21.86 -41.89
N ASP A 92 10.66 21.06 -42.29
CA ASP A 92 10.51 20.33 -43.57
C ASP A 92 11.52 19.24 -44.09
N THR A 93 10.92 18.12 -44.54
CA THR A 93 11.31 17.24 -45.70
C THR A 93 12.62 16.40 -45.74
N VAL A 94 12.49 15.08 -45.50
CA VAL A 94 12.47 13.96 -46.51
C VAL A 94 13.01 14.29 -47.93
N PRO A 95 13.84 13.46 -48.65
CA PRO A 95 13.77 11.97 -48.74
C PRO A 95 15.07 11.11 -48.89
N GLU A 96 14.90 9.80 -48.62
CA GLU A 96 15.37 8.58 -49.35
C GLU A 96 16.85 8.22 -49.68
N THR A 97 17.00 6.93 -50.07
CA THR A 97 18.02 6.28 -50.94
C THR A 97 19.39 5.85 -50.39
N SER A 98 19.41 4.63 -49.84
CA SER A 98 20.19 3.45 -50.29
C SER A 98 21.72 3.50 -50.43
N GLY A 99 22.40 2.55 -49.77
CA GLY A 99 23.78 2.16 -50.07
C GLY A 99 24.18 0.80 -49.47
N ASN A 100 24.30 -0.25 -50.29
CA ASN A 100 24.87 -1.54 -49.90
C ASN A 100 26.40 -1.49 -49.93
N LEU A 101 27.05 -2.21 -48.99
CA LEU A 101 28.27 -3.04 -49.10
C LEU A 101 28.58 -3.51 -47.65
N LEU A 102 28.58 -4.80 -47.30
CA LEU A 102 29.52 -5.87 -47.69
C LEU A 102 31.00 -5.52 -47.43
N GLU A 103 31.53 -6.03 -46.32
CA GLU A 103 32.84 -6.70 -46.29
C GLU A 103 32.92 -7.64 -45.06
N ALA A 104 33.78 -8.67 -45.11
CA ALA A 104 33.87 -9.70 -44.07
C ALA A 104 35.23 -10.43 -44.09
N GLU A 105 35.92 -10.46 -42.95
CA GLU A 105 37.04 -11.34 -42.57
C GLU A 105 36.95 -11.57 -41.05
N ASN A 106 37.07 -12.79 -40.49
CA ASN A 106 38.25 -13.68 -40.35
C ASN A 106 39.34 -13.11 -39.40
N ALA A 107 39.96 -13.87 -38.48
CA ALA A 107 39.69 -15.21 -37.92
C ALA A 107 40.57 -15.47 -36.65
N ASP A 108 40.26 -16.55 -35.92
CA ASP A 108 41.13 -17.40 -35.06
C ASP A 108 41.95 -16.86 -33.86
N GLY A 109 42.14 -17.71 -32.82
CA GLY A 109 43.09 -17.40 -31.72
C GLY A 109 43.05 -18.20 -30.40
N HIS A 110 43.23 -19.54 -30.43
CA HIS A 110 43.82 -20.40 -29.36
C HIS A 110 43.66 -20.04 -27.84
N SER A 111 42.88 -20.78 -27.02
CA SER A 111 43.06 -22.17 -26.49
C SER A 111 44.06 -22.37 -25.34
N ILE A 112 43.66 -23.04 -24.23
CA ILE A 112 44.48 -23.96 -23.39
C ILE A 112 43.58 -24.73 -22.37
N LEU A 113 43.97 -25.95 -21.99
CA LEU A 113 43.33 -26.84 -20.99
C LEU A 113 44.22 -27.02 -19.75
N PRO A 114 43.72 -27.60 -18.65
CA PRO A 114 44.12 -28.99 -18.36
C PRO A 114 43.02 -29.92 -17.82
N LEU A 115 43.29 -31.23 -17.83
CA LEU A 115 42.59 -32.27 -17.06
C LEU A 115 43.19 -32.34 -15.62
N VAL A 116 42.77 -33.14 -14.64
CA VAL A 116 41.97 -34.39 -14.51
C VAL A 116 41.24 -34.34 -13.12
N ASP A 117 40.51 -35.32 -12.56
CA ASP A 117 40.30 -36.77 -12.82
C ASP A 117 38.93 -37.28 -12.29
N SER A 118 38.61 -38.56 -12.51
CA SER A 118 37.41 -39.27 -12.02
C SER A 118 37.73 -40.67 -11.49
N PRO A 119 36.92 -41.23 -10.57
CA PRO A 119 36.78 -42.68 -10.44
C PRO A 119 35.33 -43.18 -10.56
N ASN A 120 35.11 -44.15 -11.46
CA ASN A 120 33.86 -44.94 -11.54
C ASN A 120 33.81 -46.01 -10.44
N GLN A 121 32.61 -46.33 -9.93
CA GLN A 121 32.18 -47.72 -9.72
C GLN A 121 30.65 -47.85 -9.69
N SER A 122 30.14 -49.09 -9.68
CA SER A 122 28.94 -49.44 -10.46
C SER A 122 27.95 -50.41 -9.79
N CYS A 123 26.69 -50.34 -10.26
CA CYS A 123 25.68 -51.41 -10.33
C CYS A 123 24.85 -51.83 -9.09
N SER A 124 23.58 -51.41 -9.16
CA SER A 124 22.40 -52.31 -9.19
C SER A 124 21.67 -52.73 -7.88
N PRO A 125 20.35 -53.07 -7.96
CA PRO A 125 19.44 -53.06 -6.80
C PRO A 125 18.87 -54.44 -6.41
N PRO A 126 18.09 -54.51 -5.30
CA PRO A 126 17.15 -55.59 -5.04
C PRO A 126 15.70 -55.26 -5.49
N GLU A 127 14.94 -56.28 -5.89
CA GLU A 127 13.48 -56.19 -6.15
C GLU A 127 12.64 -56.62 -4.89
N PRO A 128 11.42 -57.22 -4.94
CA PRO A 128 10.28 -56.62 -4.26
C PRO A 128 9.64 -57.52 -3.19
N PHE A 129 8.61 -57.01 -2.50
CA PHE A 129 7.73 -57.82 -1.65
C PHE A 129 6.29 -57.90 -2.18
N LYS A 130 5.69 -59.08 -2.05
CA LYS A 130 4.27 -59.39 -2.29
C LYS A 130 3.74 -60.26 -1.16
N THR A 131 2.51 -60.01 -0.73
CA THR A 131 1.52 -60.97 -0.18
C THR A 131 0.20 -60.19 0.02
N GLU A 132 -0.88 -60.55 -0.68
CA GLU A 132 -2.06 -61.31 -0.18
C GLU A 132 -2.93 -60.50 0.81
N LYS A 133 -4.17 -60.09 0.52
CA LYS A 133 -5.44 -60.76 0.09
C LYS A 133 -6.19 -61.56 1.18
N GLU A 134 -7.31 -61.00 1.66
CA GLU A 134 -8.66 -61.58 1.82
C GLU A 134 -9.63 -60.41 2.19
N ASN A 135 -10.75 -60.15 1.51
CA ASN A 135 -12.08 -60.81 1.45
C ASN A 135 -12.91 -60.69 2.75
N GLY A 136 -14.12 -60.08 2.72
CA GLY A 136 -14.85 -59.78 3.97
C GLY A 136 -16.36 -59.44 4.01
N ILE A 137 -17.08 -59.23 2.89
CA ILE A 137 -18.58 -59.36 2.74
C ILE A 137 -19.54 -58.47 3.60
N VAL A 138 -20.64 -58.00 2.97
CA VAL A 138 -21.78 -57.21 3.56
C VAL A 138 -22.94 -58.13 4.00
N PRO A 139 -23.85 -57.72 4.92
CA PRO A 139 -25.07 -56.94 4.58
C PRO A 139 -25.38 -55.82 5.61
N ASP A 140 -26.01 -54.67 5.31
CA ASP A 140 -27.30 -54.35 4.65
C ASP A 140 -28.56 -54.73 5.44
N LEU A 141 -29.48 -53.76 5.68
CA LEU A 141 -30.96 -53.89 5.72
C LEU A 141 -31.71 -52.59 6.16
N GLN A 142 -32.25 -51.86 5.17
CA GLN A 142 -33.65 -51.34 5.06
C GLN A 142 -34.33 -50.31 6.02
N ALA A 143 -35.32 -49.62 5.40
CA ALA A 143 -36.65 -49.18 5.93
C ALA A 143 -36.76 -47.84 6.74
N GLU A 144 -37.79 -46.98 6.58
CA GLU A 144 -38.84 -46.81 5.52
C GLU A 144 -39.67 -45.50 5.72
N LYS A 145 -40.61 -45.19 4.80
CA LYS A 145 -41.82 -44.29 4.92
C LYS A 145 -41.59 -42.75 4.98
N LYS A 146 -42.12 -41.94 4.02
CA LYS A 146 -43.51 -41.42 3.75
C LYS A 146 -43.82 -40.10 4.50
N SER A 147 -44.62 -39.13 3.99
CA SER A 147 -45.43 -38.99 2.74
C SER A 147 -45.79 -37.51 2.46
N SER A 148 -46.42 -37.22 1.30
CA SER A 148 -47.43 -36.15 1.03
C SER A 148 -47.04 -34.66 1.22
N ASP A 149 -47.45 -33.66 0.42
CA ASP A 149 -48.22 -33.53 -0.83
C ASP A 149 -47.88 -32.10 -1.41
N THR A 150 -48.46 -31.46 -2.45
CA THR A 150 -49.70 -31.64 -3.25
C THR A 150 -49.44 -31.22 -4.74
N SER A 151 -50.44 -30.76 -5.50
CA SER A 151 -50.36 -30.40 -6.94
C SER A 151 -50.83 -28.98 -7.29
N ARG A 152 -50.43 -28.48 -8.49
CA ARG A 152 -51.34 -27.92 -9.53
C ARG A 152 -50.64 -27.55 -10.86
N ASP A 153 -51.47 -27.47 -11.89
CA ASP A 153 -51.23 -27.32 -13.34
C ASP A 153 -50.74 -25.88 -13.72
N ALA A 154 -50.35 -25.52 -14.96
CA ALA A 154 -50.77 -26.03 -16.28
C ALA A 154 -49.85 -25.65 -17.47
N ASP A 155 -50.29 -26.09 -18.66
CA ASP A 155 -50.02 -25.61 -20.03
C ASP A 155 -48.71 -25.93 -20.81
N LYS A 156 -48.93 -26.12 -22.12
CA LYS A 156 -47.98 -26.52 -23.18
C LYS A 156 -48.53 -26.03 -24.53
N PRO A 157 -47.67 -25.75 -25.53
CA PRO A 157 -47.79 -26.55 -26.77
C PRO A 157 -46.46 -27.00 -27.43
N SER A 158 -46.63 -28.04 -28.25
CA SER A 158 -45.88 -28.54 -29.41
C SER A 158 -44.99 -27.57 -30.23
N ASN A 159 -43.98 -27.99 -31.04
CA ASN A 159 -43.75 -29.32 -31.65
C ASN A 159 -42.27 -29.59 -32.10
N SER A 160 -41.77 -30.82 -31.86
CA SER A 160 -40.98 -31.76 -32.73
C SER A 160 -39.92 -31.31 -33.78
N PRO A 161 -38.97 -32.20 -34.22
CA PRO A 161 -38.25 -33.29 -33.51
C PRO A 161 -36.77 -33.60 -33.97
N VAL A 162 -35.93 -34.20 -33.09
CA VAL A 162 -34.88 -35.25 -33.39
C VAL A 162 -33.64 -34.82 -34.25
N PRO A 163 -32.39 -35.37 -34.08
CA PRO A 163 -32.00 -36.69 -33.55
C PRO A 163 -30.95 -36.74 -32.41
N ASN A 164 -30.67 -37.97 -31.95
CA ASN A 164 -29.74 -38.34 -30.89
C ASN A 164 -28.25 -38.17 -31.26
N GLY A 165 -27.40 -37.90 -30.27
CA GLY A 165 -25.95 -38.03 -30.32
C GLY A 165 -25.39 -38.47 -28.96
N SER A 166 -24.45 -39.42 -28.96
CA SER A 166 -23.82 -40.13 -27.84
C SER A 166 -23.82 -39.45 -26.45
N ALA A 167 -24.20 -40.21 -25.42
CA ALA A 167 -23.99 -39.80 -24.03
C ALA A 167 -22.50 -39.95 -23.65
N CYS A 168 -21.83 -38.83 -23.37
CA CYS A 168 -20.60 -38.85 -22.57
C CYS A 168 -21.01 -38.87 -21.08
N LEU A 169 -20.38 -39.75 -20.30
CA LEU A 169 -20.59 -39.80 -18.86
C LEU A 169 -19.90 -38.58 -18.23
N HIS A 170 -20.66 -37.74 -17.53
CA HIS A 170 -20.08 -36.77 -16.60
C HIS A 170 -19.63 -37.50 -15.34
N GLU A 171 -18.32 -37.51 -15.08
CA GLU A 171 -17.80 -37.83 -13.77
C GLU A 171 -18.21 -36.73 -12.75
N PRO A 172 -18.44 -37.05 -11.47
CA PRO A 172 -18.80 -36.06 -10.46
C PRO A 172 -17.67 -35.03 -10.25
N VAL A 173 -18.03 -33.76 -10.23
CA VAL A 173 -17.07 -32.63 -10.13
C VAL A 173 -16.34 -32.59 -8.77
N ASP A 174 -16.83 -33.32 -7.77
CA ASP A 174 -16.37 -33.24 -6.38
C ASP A 174 -15.05 -34.02 -6.07
N GLU A 175 -14.63 -34.98 -6.90
CA GLU A 175 -13.46 -35.82 -6.60
C GLU A 175 -12.11 -35.18 -7.00
N VAL A 176 -12.10 -34.26 -7.97
CA VAL A 176 -10.86 -33.72 -8.57
C VAL A 176 -10.15 -32.67 -7.68
N VAL A 177 -10.82 -32.14 -6.64
CA VAL A 177 -10.34 -30.98 -5.86
C VAL A 177 -9.96 -31.35 -4.41
N LYS A 178 -9.72 -32.64 -4.12
CA LYS A 178 -9.18 -33.11 -2.82
C LYS A 178 -7.76 -33.65 -2.92
N ALA A 179 -6.88 -32.91 -3.61
CA ALA A 179 -5.45 -33.05 -3.35
C ALA A 179 -5.18 -32.59 -1.91
N GLU A 180 -4.71 -33.49 -1.04
CA GLU A 180 -4.36 -33.12 0.34
C GLU A 180 -3.33 -31.99 0.32
N ILE A 181 -3.68 -30.85 0.92
CA ILE A 181 -2.82 -29.67 0.93
C ILE A 181 -1.75 -29.85 2.01
N SER A 182 -0.79 -30.72 1.70
CA SER A 182 0.43 -30.87 2.49
C SER A 182 1.11 -29.50 2.63
N LEU A 183 1.51 -29.19 3.86
CA LEU A 183 2.46 -28.13 4.14
C LEU A 183 3.87 -28.70 4.05
N ALA A 184 4.85 -27.86 3.70
CA ALA A 184 6.25 -28.19 3.94
C ALA A 184 6.48 -28.26 5.46
N THR A 185 7.30 -29.20 5.92
CA THR A 185 7.63 -29.34 7.35
C THR A 185 8.42 -28.11 7.82
N ALA A 186 7.91 -27.42 8.85
CA ALA A 186 8.53 -26.22 9.39
C ALA A 186 8.17 -26.04 10.87
N ASP A 187 9.18 -25.83 11.71
CA ASP A 187 9.02 -25.62 13.16
C ASP A 187 8.96 -24.13 13.56
N GLN A 188 9.60 -23.26 12.77
CA GLN A 188 9.79 -21.84 13.06
C GLN A 188 8.69 -20.97 12.46
N LEU A 189 8.23 -19.95 13.19
CA LEU A 189 7.21 -18.99 12.74
C LEU A 189 7.75 -17.92 11.76
N TRP A 190 9.05 -17.95 11.45
CA TRP A 190 9.73 -17.04 10.53
C TRP A 190 11.00 -17.67 9.95
N THR A 191 11.51 -17.10 8.85
CA THR A 191 12.83 -17.38 8.27
C THR A 191 13.33 -16.17 7.46
N SER A 192 14.62 -16.17 7.12
CA SER A 192 15.23 -15.23 6.16
C SER A 192 15.79 -15.93 4.92
N ALA A 193 15.64 -17.25 4.85
CA ALA A 193 16.01 -18.06 3.71
C ALA A 193 14.80 -18.26 2.78
N ARG A 194 15.04 -18.21 1.47
CA ARG A 194 14.00 -18.16 0.42
C ARG A 194 13.38 -19.51 0.08
N ASP A 195 14.13 -20.56 0.36
CA ASP A 195 13.91 -21.98 0.11
C ASP A 195 13.32 -22.71 1.34
N GLN A 196 13.17 -22.00 2.45
CA GLN A 196 12.59 -22.52 3.69
C GLN A 196 11.11 -22.14 3.82
N ALA A 197 10.31 -23.09 4.28
CA ALA A 197 8.93 -22.84 4.66
C ALA A 197 8.80 -22.40 6.13
N VAL A 198 7.66 -21.81 6.49
CA VAL A 198 7.35 -21.39 7.87
C VAL A 198 6.20 -22.19 8.49
N LYS A 199 6.18 -22.26 9.81
CA LYS A 199 5.03 -22.72 10.59
C LYS A 199 3.93 -21.64 10.53
N LEU A 200 2.74 -22.01 10.07
CA LEU A 200 1.63 -21.07 9.93
C LEU A 200 1.02 -20.68 11.28
N ARG A 201 0.66 -19.40 11.45
CA ARG A 201 0.00 -18.83 12.64
C ARG A 201 -1.52 -19.12 12.62
N MET A 202 -1.88 -20.41 12.54
CA MET A 202 -3.26 -20.90 12.51
C MET A 202 -4.01 -20.57 13.82
N SER A 203 -5.32 -20.37 13.74
CA SER A 203 -6.22 -20.43 14.91
C SER A 203 -6.86 -21.82 15.05
N GLU A 204 -7.40 -22.10 16.22
CA GLU A 204 -8.14 -23.34 16.50
C GLU A 204 -9.53 -23.34 15.84
N GLU A 205 -10.14 -22.16 15.70
CA GLU A 205 -11.47 -21.96 15.12
C GLU A 205 -11.53 -20.74 14.18
N GLY A 206 -12.59 -20.65 13.38
CA GLY A 206 -12.92 -19.51 12.52
C GLY A 206 -12.04 -19.36 11.28
N PRO A 207 -12.04 -18.19 10.61
CA PRO A 207 -11.31 -17.99 9.36
C PRO A 207 -9.79 -18.26 9.44
N GLY A 208 -9.18 -18.17 10.61
CA GLY A 208 -7.77 -18.53 10.81
C GLY A 208 -7.50 -20.04 10.83
N SER A 209 -8.52 -20.89 11.00
CA SER A 209 -8.44 -22.36 10.98
C SER A 209 -8.80 -22.98 9.62
N GLU A 210 -9.21 -22.18 8.63
CA GLU A 210 -9.49 -22.63 7.26
C GLU A 210 -8.26 -23.26 6.60
N ALA A 211 -8.44 -24.29 5.77
CA ALA A 211 -7.32 -24.99 5.13
C ALA A 211 -6.40 -24.02 4.36
N PRO A 212 -5.07 -24.03 4.60
CA PRO A 212 -4.10 -23.30 3.78
C PRO A 212 -4.19 -23.70 2.30
N MET A 213 -3.93 -22.77 1.38
CA MET A 213 -3.92 -23.06 -0.07
C MET A 213 -2.87 -22.25 -0.81
N THR A 214 -2.32 -22.81 -1.89
CA THR A 214 -1.41 -22.10 -2.81
C THR A 214 -2.17 -21.11 -3.70
N ILE A 215 -1.46 -20.10 -4.22
CA ILE A 215 -2.03 -19.15 -5.20
C ILE A 215 -2.50 -19.90 -6.46
N CYS A 216 -1.77 -20.94 -6.89
CA CYS A 216 -2.16 -21.77 -8.02
C CYS A 216 -3.48 -22.53 -7.77
N GLN A 217 -3.69 -23.05 -6.56
CA GLN A 217 -4.98 -23.67 -6.18
C GLN A 217 -6.12 -22.63 -6.14
N MET A 218 -5.87 -21.44 -5.57
CA MET A 218 -6.86 -20.36 -5.53
C MET A 218 -7.29 -19.92 -6.95
N PHE A 219 -6.33 -19.78 -7.87
CA PHE A 219 -6.61 -19.46 -9.28
C PHE A 219 -7.35 -20.62 -9.97
N GLN A 220 -6.90 -21.87 -9.80
CA GLN A 220 -7.56 -23.06 -10.34
C GLN A 220 -9.03 -23.11 -9.91
N GLU A 221 -9.34 -22.89 -8.63
CA GLU A 221 -10.71 -22.86 -8.11
C GLU A 221 -11.57 -21.76 -8.72
N THR A 222 -11.08 -20.52 -8.76
CA THR A 222 -11.81 -19.41 -9.42
C THR A 222 -12.03 -19.72 -10.89
N LYS A 223 -11.00 -20.19 -11.59
CA LYS A 223 -11.06 -20.54 -13.01
C LYS A 223 -12.03 -21.68 -13.31
N MET A 224 -12.17 -22.68 -12.43
CA MET A 224 -13.15 -23.76 -12.59
C MET A 224 -14.59 -23.30 -12.40
N LYS A 225 -14.82 -22.27 -11.57
CA LYS A 225 -16.17 -21.77 -11.22
C LYS A 225 -16.60 -20.56 -12.07
N TYR A 226 -15.65 -19.78 -12.58
CA TYR A 226 -15.85 -18.47 -13.21
C TYR A 226 -14.97 -18.24 -14.44
N GLY A 227 -14.45 -19.29 -15.09
CA GLY A 227 -13.50 -19.19 -16.20
C GLY A 227 -13.88 -18.21 -17.32
N SER A 228 -15.15 -18.15 -17.71
CA SER A 228 -15.66 -17.23 -18.72
C SER A 228 -15.94 -15.79 -18.25
N GLN A 229 -15.77 -15.48 -16.96
CA GLN A 229 -15.95 -14.12 -16.45
C GLN A 229 -14.76 -13.21 -16.81
N PRO A 230 -14.98 -11.90 -17.05
CA PRO A 230 -13.93 -10.90 -17.18
C PRO A 230 -13.00 -10.87 -15.96
N ALA A 231 -11.71 -11.18 -16.17
CA ALA A 231 -10.67 -11.08 -15.14
C ALA A 231 -9.93 -9.75 -15.23
N LEU A 232 -9.42 -9.41 -16.41
CA LEU A 232 -8.53 -8.26 -16.64
C LEU A 232 -9.05 -7.43 -17.81
N ALA A 233 -8.97 -6.10 -17.71
CA ALA A 233 -9.35 -5.19 -18.78
C ALA A 233 -8.34 -4.04 -18.92
N SER A 234 -7.91 -3.76 -20.15
CA SER A 234 -6.91 -2.73 -20.49
C SER A 234 -7.31 -2.03 -21.78
N LYS A 235 -6.94 -0.77 -21.97
CA LYS A 235 -7.15 -0.11 -23.27
C LYS A 235 -6.10 -0.55 -24.29
N LYS A 236 -6.55 -0.74 -25.54
CA LYS A 236 -5.71 -0.78 -26.74
C LYS A 236 -6.37 0.12 -27.78
N ASP A 237 -5.62 1.06 -28.35
CA ASP A 237 -6.12 2.07 -29.29
C ASP A 237 -7.37 2.84 -28.80
N GLY A 238 -7.42 3.10 -27.48
CA GLY A 238 -8.55 3.76 -26.80
C GLY A 238 -9.74 2.86 -26.46
N VAL A 239 -9.79 1.63 -26.98
CA VAL A 239 -10.87 0.64 -26.77
C VAL A 239 -10.51 -0.32 -25.65
N TRP A 240 -11.47 -0.62 -24.76
CA TRP A 240 -11.29 -1.62 -23.71
C TRP A 240 -11.24 -3.04 -24.29
N VAL A 241 -10.11 -3.72 -24.10
CA VAL A 241 -9.89 -5.14 -24.40
C VAL A 241 -9.85 -5.92 -23.08
N THR A 242 -10.57 -7.03 -23.05
CA THR A 242 -10.78 -7.85 -21.84
C THR A 242 -10.17 -9.23 -22.02
N LEU A 243 -9.62 -9.79 -20.95
CA LEU A 243 -9.28 -11.21 -20.82
C LEU A 243 -10.21 -11.86 -19.79
N THR A 244 -10.74 -13.02 -20.13
CA THR A 244 -11.46 -13.89 -19.20
C THR A 244 -10.52 -14.59 -18.21
N TYR A 245 -11.07 -15.19 -17.13
CA TYR A 245 -10.28 -15.99 -16.18
C TYR A 245 -9.61 -17.21 -16.85
N ASP A 246 -10.24 -17.82 -17.86
CA ASP A 246 -9.65 -18.86 -18.70
C ASP A 246 -8.44 -18.34 -19.49
N GLU A 247 -8.60 -17.25 -20.25
CA GLU A 247 -7.51 -16.68 -21.07
C GLU A 247 -6.35 -16.15 -20.22
N TYR A 248 -6.66 -15.54 -19.08
CA TYR A 248 -5.65 -15.09 -18.12
C TYR A 248 -4.87 -16.26 -17.54
N TYR A 249 -5.55 -17.35 -17.13
CA TYR A 249 -4.91 -18.56 -16.63
C TYR A 249 -3.98 -19.20 -17.68
N GLN A 250 -4.43 -19.32 -18.94
CA GLN A 250 -3.59 -19.86 -20.00
C GLN A 250 -2.38 -18.98 -20.33
N LYS A 251 -2.52 -17.64 -20.29
CA LYS A 251 -1.37 -16.74 -20.46
C LYS A 251 -0.36 -16.85 -19.31
N CYS A 252 -0.81 -17.05 -18.08
CA CYS A 252 0.09 -17.32 -16.94
C CYS A 252 0.85 -18.64 -17.13
N ARG A 253 0.18 -19.71 -17.60
CA ARG A 253 0.85 -20.99 -17.92
C ARG A 253 1.86 -20.85 -19.06
N ALA A 254 1.54 -20.11 -20.12
CA ALA A 254 2.48 -19.84 -21.21
C ALA A 254 3.73 -19.09 -20.70
N ALA A 255 3.54 -18.02 -19.92
CA ALA A 255 4.64 -17.31 -19.27
C ALA A 255 5.49 -18.22 -18.35
N ALA A 256 4.85 -19.10 -17.56
CA ALA A 256 5.54 -20.06 -16.71
C ALA A 256 6.41 -21.05 -17.51
N LYS A 257 5.86 -21.66 -18.56
CA LYS A 257 6.61 -22.54 -19.48
C LYS A 257 7.80 -21.80 -20.10
N SER A 258 7.61 -20.55 -20.52
CA SER A 258 8.66 -19.72 -21.11
C SER A 258 9.74 -19.31 -20.11
N PHE A 259 9.39 -18.96 -18.86
CA PHE A 259 10.38 -18.70 -17.81
C PHE A 259 11.23 -19.94 -17.52
N LEU A 260 10.62 -21.13 -17.43
CA LEU A 260 11.35 -22.39 -17.25
C LEU A 260 12.28 -22.70 -18.43
N LYS A 261 11.86 -22.42 -19.67
CA LYS A 261 12.71 -22.56 -20.88
C LYS A 261 13.84 -21.54 -20.96
N LEU A 262 13.64 -20.33 -20.44
CA LEU A 262 14.69 -19.33 -20.22
C LEU A 262 15.56 -19.63 -18.99
N GLY A 263 15.33 -20.76 -18.32
CA GLY A 263 16.18 -21.27 -17.24
C GLY A 263 15.89 -20.67 -15.86
N LEU A 264 14.69 -20.18 -15.59
CA LEU A 264 14.26 -19.83 -14.23
C LEU A 264 14.38 -21.05 -13.29
N GLU A 265 15.18 -20.91 -12.25
CA GLU A 265 15.33 -21.91 -11.19
C GLU A 265 14.35 -21.67 -10.03
N ARG A 266 14.00 -22.74 -9.29
CA ARG A 266 13.13 -22.63 -8.10
C ARG A 266 13.72 -21.64 -7.08
N TYR A 267 12.86 -20.86 -6.45
CA TYR A 267 13.19 -19.80 -5.49
C TYR A 267 14.10 -18.66 -6.02
N HIS A 268 14.39 -18.57 -7.31
CA HIS A 268 15.09 -17.42 -7.89
C HIS A 268 14.11 -16.34 -8.38
N GLY A 269 14.55 -15.09 -8.40
CA GLY A 269 13.71 -13.95 -8.73
C GLY A 269 13.29 -13.86 -10.20
N VAL A 270 12.06 -13.41 -10.44
CA VAL A 270 11.68 -12.68 -11.65
C VAL A 270 11.35 -11.26 -11.26
N GLY A 271 12.21 -10.30 -11.65
CA GLY A 271 12.01 -8.89 -11.31
C GLY A 271 11.13 -8.18 -12.35
N ILE A 272 10.05 -7.53 -11.89
CA ILE A 272 9.02 -6.94 -12.77
C ILE A 272 9.02 -5.42 -12.62
N LEU A 273 9.57 -4.71 -13.61
CA LEU A 273 9.81 -3.27 -13.62
C LEU A 273 8.92 -2.58 -14.66
N GLY A 274 7.72 -2.16 -14.24
CA GLY A 274 6.76 -1.52 -15.14
C GLY A 274 5.52 -0.98 -14.46
N PHE A 275 4.75 -0.16 -15.17
CA PHE A 275 3.44 0.31 -14.72
C PHE A 275 2.39 -0.81 -14.82
N ASN A 276 1.24 -0.61 -14.15
CA ASN A 276 0.20 -1.61 -14.00
C ASN A 276 -0.38 -2.03 -15.36
N SER A 277 -0.29 -3.33 -15.70
CA SER A 277 -0.85 -3.89 -16.93
C SER A 277 -1.18 -5.39 -16.80
N PRO A 278 -1.92 -5.99 -17.74
CA PRO A 278 -2.15 -7.43 -17.77
C PRO A 278 -0.85 -8.25 -17.86
N GLU A 279 0.16 -7.74 -18.57
CA GLU A 279 1.47 -8.38 -18.73
C GLU A 279 2.23 -8.45 -17.40
N TRP A 280 2.11 -7.42 -16.54
CA TRP A 280 2.63 -7.43 -15.17
C TRP A 280 2.00 -8.58 -14.36
N PHE A 281 0.67 -8.68 -14.39
CA PHE A 281 -0.12 -9.73 -13.72
C PHE A 281 0.23 -11.14 -14.22
N ILE A 282 0.43 -11.29 -15.53
CA ILE A 282 0.81 -12.57 -16.17
C ILE A 282 2.25 -12.96 -15.81
N ALA A 283 3.17 -12.00 -15.69
CA ALA A 283 4.55 -12.25 -15.31
C ALA A 283 4.69 -12.66 -13.83
N ASP A 284 3.96 -12.02 -12.91
CA ASP A 284 3.96 -12.35 -11.48
C ASP A 284 3.45 -13.79 -11.24
N ILE A 285 2.24 -14.11 -11.72
CA ILE A 285 1.69 -15.46 -11.58
C ILE A 285 2.47 -16.49 -12.41
N GLY A 286 2.95 -16.13 -13.60
CA GLY A 286 3.78 -17.04 -14.41
C GLY A 286 5.08 -17.43 -13.70
N CYS A 287 5.70 -16.50 -12.97
CA CYS A 287 6.85 -16.78 -12.12
C CYS A 287 6.49 -17.74 -10.97
N ILE A 288 5.37 -17.46 -10.27
CA ILE A 288 4.87 -18.29 -9.17
C ILE A 288 4.53 -19.70 -9.66
N MET A 289 3.84 -19.86 -10.79
CA MET A 289 3.54 -21.16 -11.41
C MET A 289 4.81 -21.94 -11.77
N ALA A 290 5.88 -21.26 -12.18
CA ALA A 290 7.20 -21.86 -12.42
C ALA A 290 8.01 -22.15 -11.14
N GLY A 291 7.53 -21.76 -9.96
CA GLY A 291 8.21 -21.96 -8.68
C GLY A 291 9.35 -20.95 -8.40
N GLY A 292 9.40 -19.85 -9.14
CA GLY A 292 10.27 -18.71 -8.85
C GLY A 292 9.64 -17.76 -7.83
N LEU A 293 10.33 -16.63 -7.56
CA LEU A 293 9.85 -15.56 -6.70
C LEU A 293 9.56 -14.30 -7.51
N ALA A 294 8.29 -13.91 -7.59
CA ALA A 294 7.93 -12.65 -8.23
C ALA A 294 8.45 -11.46 -7.39
N ALA A 295 9.04 -10.45 -8.05
CA ALA A 295 9.67 -9.31 -7.36
C ALA A 295 9.34 -8.00 -8.06
N GLY A 296 8.36 -7.26 -7.56
CA GLY A 296 7.95 -5.98 -8.14
C GLY A 296 8.99 -4.87 -7.92
N ILE A 297 9.43 -4.19 -8.99
CA ILE A 297 10.39 -3.09 -8.95
C ILE A 297 9.70 -1.78 -9.36
N TYR A 298 9.85 -0.72 -8.56
CA TYR A 298 9.19 0.57 -8.83
C TYR A 298 9.75 1.22 -10.10
N THR A 299 8.87 1.70 -10.98
CA THR A 299 9.22 2.45 -12.22
C THR A 299 9.97 3.76 -11.95
N THR A 300 9.96 4.26 -10.72
CA THR A 300 10.71 5.44 -10.24
C THR A 300 12.12 5.11 -9.71
N ASN A 301 12.49 3.83 -9.55
CA ASN A 301 13.84 3.45 -9.12
C ASN A 301 14.92 3.90 -10.12
N SER A 302 16.09 4.27 -9.60
CA SER A 302 17.32 4.46 -10.38
C SER A 302 17.91 3.11 -10.84
N PRO A 303 18.88 3.08 -11.78
CA PRO A 303 19.56 1.85 -12.19
C PRO A 303 20.14 1.06 -11.01
N GLU A 304 20.71 1.75 -10.03
CA GLU A 304 21.37 1.16 -8.85
C GLU A 304 20.33 0.58 -7.88
N ALA A 305 19.18 1.25 -7.72
CA ALA A 305 18.06 0.71 -6.94
C ALA A 305 17.38 -0.48 -7.63
N CYS A 306 17.39 -0.54 -8.97
CA CYS A 306 17.00 -1.75 -9.72
C CYS A 306 18.04 -2.88 -9.57
N GLN A 307 19.34 -2.56 -9.66
CA GLN A 307 20.44 -3.51 -9.46
C GLN A 307 20.33 -4.19 -8.10
N TYR A 308 20.18 -3.42 -7.03
CA TYR A 308 20.11 -3.96 -5.67
C TYR A 308 18.93 -4.93 -5.51
N VAL A 309 17.75 -4.59 -6.05
CA VAL A 309 16.56 -5.45 -5.98
C VAL A 309 16.74 -6.73 -6.79
N ALA A 310 17.24 -6.62 -8.03
CA ALA A 310 17.47 -7.78 -8.89
C ALA A 310 18.60 -8.68 -8.35
N HIS A 311 19.61 -8.12 -7.70
CA HIS A 311 20.68 -8.86 -7.05
C HIS A 311 20.21 -9.55 -5.76
N ASN A 312 19.41 -8.88 -4.91
CA ASN A 312 19.00 -9.45 -3.62
C ASN A 312 18.08 -10.67 -3.73
N CYS A 313 17.34 -10.85 -4.83
CA CYS A 313 16.58 -12.07 -5.13
C CYS A 313 17.23 -13.00 -6.16
N ASP A 314 18.49 -12.76 -6.54
CA ASP A 314 19.24 -13.48 -7.58
C ASP A 314 18.42 -13.64 -8.86
N ALA A 315 17.89 -12.51 -9.35
CA ALA A 315 16.92 -12.47 -10.43
C ALA A 315 17.46 -13.16 -11.68
N ASN A 316 16.84 -14.29 -12.02
CA ASN A 316 17.15 -15.07 -13.20
C ASN A 316 16.64 -14.37 -14.46
N ILE A 317 15.51 -13.66 -14.34
CA ILE A 317 14.84 -13.02 -15.47
C ILE A 317 14.31 -11.65 -15.03
N LEU A 318 14.38 -10.66 -15.93
CA LEU A 318 13.78 -9.34 -15.72
C LEU A 318 12.72 -9.04 -16.78
N VAL A 319 11.53 -8.65 -16.34
CA VAL A 319 10.40 -8.24 -17.18
C VAL A 319 10.24 -6.73 -17.05
N VAL A 320 10.46 -5.99 -18.13
CA VAL A 320 10.50 -4.52 -18.15
C VAL A 320 9.42 -3.97 -19.08
N GLU A 321 8.81 -2.85 -18.72
CA GLU A 321 7.72 -2.26 -19.53
C GLU A 321 8.19 -1.91 -20.94
N ASN A 322 9.15 -1.00 -21.07
CA ASN A 322 9.55 -0.36 -22.32
C ASN A 322 11.03 0.00 -22.30
N HIS A 323 11.54 0.57 -23.41
CA HIS A 323 12.97 0.91 -23.56
C HIS A 323 13.50 1.79 -22.41
N LYS A 324 12.71 2.74 -21.89
CA LYS A 324 13.08 3.58 -20.74
C LYS A 324 13.37 2.78 -19.46
N GLN A 325 12.68 1.66 -19.24
CA GLN A 325 12.98 0.76 -18.12
C GLN A 325 14.12 -0.21 -18.47
N LEU A 326 14.18 -0.71 -19.71
CA LEU A 326 15.26 -1.55 -20.23
C LEU A 326 16.64 -0.89 -20.05
N VAL A 327 16.81 0.38 -20.43
CA VAL A 327 18.06 1.15 -20.30
C VAL A 327 18.58 1.21 -18.86
N LYS A 328 17.71 1.20 -17.86
CA LYS A 328 18.13 1.14 -16.44
C LYS A 328 18.80 -0.20 -16.12
N ILE A 329 18.26 -1.30 -16.65
CA ILE A 329 18.79 -2.65 -16.45
C ILE A 329 20.08 -2.83 -17.24
N LEU A 330 20.15 -2.36 -18.49
CA LEU A 330 21.36 -2.47 -19.32
C LEU A 330 22.57 -1.79 -18.66
N LYS A 331 22.39 -0.63 -18.01
CA LYS A 331 23.43 0.08 -17.26
C LYS A 331 24.02 -0.68 -16.06
N VAL A 332 23.37 -1.75 -15.61
CA VAL A 332 23.77 -2.54 -14.43
C VAL A 332 23.81 -4.05 -14.69
N LYS A 333 23.64 -4.48 -15.95
CA LYS A 333 23.52 -5.88 -16.36
C LYS A 333 24.71 -6.72 -15.88
N ASP A 334 25.91 -6.18 -15.99
CA ASP A 334 27.16 -6.85 -15.63
C ASP A 334 27.33 -7.04 -14.10
N GLN A 335 26.43 -6.45 -13.29
CA GLN A 335 26.39 -6.57 -11.83
C GLN A 335 25.29 -7.55 -11.35
N LEU A 336 24.68 -8.30 -12.28
CA LEU A 336 23.58 -9.25 -12.04
C LEU A 336 23.99 -10.66 -12.51
N PRO A 337 24.85 -11.38 -11.75
CA PRO A 337 25.49 -12.61 -12.23
C PRO A 337 24.54 -13.79 -12.49
N HIS A 338 23.31 -13.73 -11.95
CA HIS A 338 22.27 -14.75 -12.17
C HIS A 338 21.35 -14.43 -13.36
N LEU A 339 21.45 -13.26 -13.98
CA LEU A 339 20.51 -12.78 -15.00
C LEU A 339 20.70 -13.49 -16.34
N LYS A 340 19.76 -14.39 -16.66
CA LYS A 340 19.74 -15.19 -17.89
C LYS A 340 19.04 -14.48 -19.05
N ALA A 341 17.93 -13.77 -18.79
CA ALA A 341 17.13 -13.13 -19.85
C ALA A 341 16.43 -11.82 -19.41
N ILE A 342 16.11 -10.97 -20.40
CA ILE A 342 15.29 -9.76 -20.24
C ILE A 342 14.13 -9.80 -21.24
N ILE A 343 12.92 -9.44 -20.82
CA ILE A 343 11.73 -9.35 -21.66
C ILE A 343 11.20 -7.90 -21.61
N GLN A 344 11.09 -7.23 -22.75
CA GLN A 344 10.35 -5.97 -22.88
C GLN A 344 8.90 -6.28 -23.27
N TYR A 345 7.91 -5.79 -22.50
CA TYR A 345 6.50 -6.17 -22.71
C TYR A 345 5.63 -5.15 -23.45
N LYS A 346 6.14 -3.95 -23.71
CA LYS A 346 5.47 -2.86 -24.42
C LYS A 346 6.47 -2.13 -25.33
N ASP A 347 5.96 -1.58 -26.43
CA ASP A 347 6.71 -0.90 -27.49
C ASP A 347 7.70 -1.86 -28.22
N GLU A 348 8.16 -1.48 -29.41
CA GLU A 348 9.15 -2.30 -30.14
C GLU A 348 10.54 -2.22 -29.49
N LEU A 349 11.42 -3.18 -29.81
CA LEU A 349 12.81 -3.16 -29.36
C LEU A 349 13.63 -2.23 -30.26
N GLU A 350 14.06 -1.08 -29.73
CA GLU A 350 14.97 -0.15 -30.42
C GLU A 350 16.28 -0.84 -30.88
N GLU A 351 16.77 -1.80 -30.09
CA GLU A 351 17.90 -2.68 -30.45
C GLU A 351 17.63 -4.12 -29.99
N LYS A 352 17.90 -5.09 -30.87
CA LYS A 352 17.76 -6.52 -30.59
C LYS A 352 19.09 -7.11 -30.14
N MET A 353 19.14 -7.63 -28.91
CA MET A 353 20.33 -8.21 -28.29
C MET A 353 20.15 -9.69 -27.92
N PRO A 354 21.26 -10.45 -27.72
CA PRO A 354 21.21 -11.77 -27.10
C PRO A 354 20.48 -11.74 -25.75
N ASN A 355 19.59 -12.71 -25.57
CA ASN A 355 18.73 -12.92 -24.40
C ASN A 355 17.79 -11.74 -24.06
N LEU A 356 17.51 -10.86 -25.04
CA LEU A 356 16.48 -9.83 -24.97
C LEU A 356 15.30 -10.20 -25.89
N TYR A 357 14.08 -10.23 -25.35
CA TYR A 357 12.88 -10.68 -26.05
C TYR A 357 11.74 -9.66 -25.96
N THR A 358 10.87 -9.63 -26.97
CA THR A 358 9.52 -9.02 -26.85
C THR A 358 8.59 -9.92 -26.05
N TRP A 359 7.41 -9.40 -25.66
CA TRP A 359 6.35 -10.21 -25.05
C TRP A 359 5.89 -11.37 -25.93
N GLU A 360 5.77 -11.15 -27.24
CA GLU A 360 5.26 -12.17 -28.17
C GLU A 360 6.30 -13.28 -28.42
N GLU A 361 7.58 -12.92 -28.54
CA GLU A 361 8.67 -13.89 -28.56
C GLU A 361 8.68 -14.69 -27.25
N PHE A 362 8.65 -13.99 -26.10
CA PHE A 362 8.65 -14.61 -24.79
C PHE A 362 7.54 -15.65 -24.63
N LEU A 363 6.28 -15.32 -24.95
CA LEU A 363 5.17 -16.27 -24.79
C LEU A 363 5.25 -17.50 -25.70
N LYS A 364 6.02 -17.45 -26.81
CA LYS A 364 6.23 -18.60 -27.71
C LYS A 364 7.36 -19.54 -27.27
N ILE A 365 8.35 -19.06 -26.52
CA ILE A 365 9.51 -19.87 -26.08
C ILE A 365 9.09 -21.14 -25.29
N GLY A 366 7.98 -21.06 -24.55
CA GLY A 366 7.42 -22.15 -23.76
C GLY A 366 6.44 -23.08 -24.51
N GLU A 367 6.09 -22.82 -25.77
CA GLU A 367 4.98 -23.49 -26.46
C GLU A 367 5.17 -25.01 -26.56
N ASP A 368 6.37 -25.48 -26.91
CA ASP A 368 6.75 -26.90 -26.97
C ASP A 368 6.88 -27.61 -25.60
N MET A 369 6.66 -26.92 -24.47
CA MET A 369 6.72 -27.57 -23.15
C MET A 369 5.39 -28.27 -22.83
N ALA A 370 5.44 -29.60 -22.71
CA ALA A 370 4.31 -30.41 -22.28
C ALA A 370 3.80 -30.00 -20.88
N ASP A 371 2.49 -29.83 -20.74
CA ASP A 371 1.85 -29.30 -19.53
C ASP A 371 2.18 -30.06 -18.24
N GLY A 372 2.31 -31.39 -18.31
CA GLY A 372 2.67 -32.23 -17.16
C GLY A 372 3.99 -31.85 -16.47
N VAL A 373 4.92 -31.18 -17.17
CA VAL A 373 6.14 -30.63 -16.56
C VAL A 373 5.81 -29.46 -15.63
N LEU A 374 5.01 -28.51 -16.12
CA LEU A 374 4.55 -27.37 -15.33
C LEU A 374 3.60 -27.81 -14.21
N ASP A 375 2.70 -28.76 -14.47
CA ASP A 375 1.76 -29.27 -13.47
C ASP A 375 2.49 -29.97 -12.32
N SER A 376 3.56 -30.72 -12.61
CA SER A 376 4.42 -31.32 -11.58
C SER A 376 5.10 -30.26 -10.71
N ILE A 377 5.54 -29.14 -11.31
CA ILE A 377 6.16 -28.02 -10.59
C ILE A 377 5.12 -27.33 -9.69
N ILE A 378 3.92 -27.02 -10.22
CA ILE A 378 2.80 -26.44 -9.46
C ILE A 378 2.41 -27.34 -8.28
N GLN A 379 2.29 -28.65 -8.51
CA GLN A 379 1.97 -29.64 -7.45
C GLN A 379 3.09 -29.84 -6.42
N SER A 380 4.32 -29.39 -6.71
CA SER A 380 5.46 -29.46 -5.79
C SER A 380 5.59 -28.24 -4.85
N GLN A 381 4.74 -27.22 -5.01
CA GLN A 381 4.70 -26.03 -4.14
C GLN A 381 3.78 -26.26 -2.93
N ARG A 382 4.05 -25.58 -1.81
CA ARG A 382 3.37 -25.77 -0.53
C ARG A 382 2.93 -24.41 0.00
N ALA A 383 1.73 -24.35 0.59
CA ALA A 383 1.12 -23.07 0.96
C ALA A 383 1.99 -22.19 1.89
N ASN A 384 2.87 -22.79 2.67
CA ASN A 384 3.78 -22.12 3.61
C ASN A 384 5.20 -21.84 3.08
N GLU A 385 5.47 -22.04 1.77
CA GLU A 385 6.69 -21.59 1.08
C GLU A 385 6.52 -20.16 0.52
N CYS A 386 7.65 -19.46 0.33
CA CYS A 386 7.70 -18.12 -0.26
C CYS A 386 7.33 -18.13 -1.75
N CYS A 387 6.58 -17.13 -2.21
CA CYS A 387 6.16 -17.01 -3.61
C CYS A 387 6.36 -15.61 -4.22
N THR A 388 6.34 -14.55 -3.42
CA THR A 388 6.57 -13.17 -3.91
C THR A 388 7.32 -12.31 -2.88
N LEU A 389 7.97 -11.27 -3.39
CA LEU A 389 8.89 -10.39 -2.66
C LEU A 389 8.46 -8.92 -2.79
N ILE A 390 8.03 -8.31 -1.69
CA ILE A 390 7.69 -6.89 -1.64
C ILE A 390 8.86 -6.10 -1.09
N TYR A 391 9.50 -5.27 -1.93
CA TYR A 391 10.66 -4.47 -1.52
C TYR A 391 10.24 -3.16 -0.84
N THR A 392 10.32 -3.11 0.49
CA THR A 392 10.00 -1.90 1.27
C THR A 392 11.19 -0.95 1.36
N SER A 393 10.98 0.32 0.98
CA SER A 393 11.98 1.37 1.19
C SER A 393 11.93 1.84 2.65
N GLY A 394 13.01 1.54 3.40
CA GLY A 394 13.21 2.05 4.75
C GLY A 394 13.54 3.55 4.76
N THR A 395 13.50 4.17 5.94
CA THR A 395 13.71 5.62 6.09
C THR A 395 15.17 6.08 5.88
N THR A 396 16.15 5.17 5.92
CA THR A 396 17.59 5.48 5.98
C THR A 396 18.53 4.44 5.33
N GLY A 397 18.02 3.45 4.57
CA GLY A 397 18.87 2.39 4.01
C GLY A 397 18.24 1.61 2.86
N ASN A 398 18.99 0.64 2.33
CA ASN A 398 18.58 -0.19 1.18
C ASN A 398 17.22 -0.88 1.42
N PRO A 399 16.41 -1.11 0.37
CA PRO A 399 15.14 -1.80 0.50
C PRO A 399 15.25 -3.18 1.15
N LYS A 400 14.25 -3.58 1.92
CA LYS A 400 14.15 -4.95 2.47
C LYS A 400 13.20 -5.78 1.61
N GLY A 401 13.62 -6.96 1.16
CA GLY A 401 12.71 -7.91 0.52
C GLY A 401 11.83 -8.61 1.55
N VAL A 402 10.56 -8.21 1.65
CA VAL A 402 9.54 -8.88 2.49
C VAL A 402 9.13 -10.18 1.81
N MET A 403 9.41 -11.32 2.44
CA MET A 403 9.05 -12.65 1.93
C MET A 403 7.61 -12.99 2.30
N LEU A 404 6.76 -13.18 1.27
CA LEU A 404 5.36 -13.55 1.43
C LEU A 404 5.14 -14.99 0.94
N SER A 405 4.56 -15.82 1.81
CA SER A 405 4.11 -17.15 1.44
C SER A 405 2.84 -17.11 0.60
N HIS A 406 2.49 -18.24 -0.02
CA HIS A 406 1.17 -18.32 -0.67
C HIS A 406 0.04 -18.15 0.37
N ASP A 407 0.16 -18.77 1.55
CA ASP A 407 -0.86 -18.69 2.61
C ASP A 407 -1.02 -17.26 3.15
N ASN A 408 0.08 -16.51 3.27
CA ASN A 408 0.04 -15.08 3.60
C ASN A 408 -0.97 -14.36 2.67
N ILE A 409 -0.88 -14.61 1.38
CA ILE A 409 -1.67 -13.95 0.34
C ILE A 409 -3.09 -14.51 0.22
N THR A 410 -3.24 -15.83 0.07
CA THR A 410 -4.55 -16.48 -0.16
C THR A 410 -5.45 -16.31 1.06
N TRP A 411 -4.90 -16.41 2.27
CA TRP A 411 -5.64 -16.14 3.50
C TRP A 411 -6.05 -14.67 3.62
N THR A 412 -5.14 -13.72 3.40
CA THR A 412 -5.45 -12.29 3.57
C THR A 412 -6.49 -11.83 2.54
N ALA A 413 -6.40 -12.28 1.29
CA ALA A 413 -7.40 -12.00 0.27
C ALA A 413 -8.79 -12.55 0.64
N ASN A 414 -8.84 -13.80 1.10
CA ASN A 414 -10.06 -14.48 1.55
C ASN A 414 -10.69 -13.78 2.76
N ALA A 415 -9.90 -13.49 3.80
CA ALA A 415 -10.37 -12.88 5.04
C ALA A 415 -10.83 -11.43 4.84
N ALA A 416 -10.07 -10.60 4.11
CA ALA A 416 -10.43 -9.21 3.83
C ALA A 416 -11.71 -9.11 2.98
N GLY A 417 -11.81 -9.90 1.91
CA GLY A 417 -13.00 -9.91 1.06
C GLY A 417 -14.26 -10.45 1.75
N THR A 418 -14.11 -11.46 2.63
CA THR A 418 -15.22 -12.01 3.43
C THR A 418 -15.69 -11.00 4.48
N MET A 419 -14.76 -10.36 5.19
CA MET A 419 -15.05 -9.33 6.20
C MET A 419 -15.77 -8.11 5.60
N THR A 420 -15.41 -7.74 4.37
CA THR A 420 -16.02 -6.64 3.61
C THR A 420 -17.23 -7.05 2.76
N GLN A 421 -17.68 -8.32 2.88
CA GLN A 421 -18.89 -8.88 2.26
C GLN A 421 -18.89 -8.81 0.71
N LEU A 422 -17.73 -8.98 0.08
CA LEU A 422 -17.60 -9.02 -1.37
C LEU A 422 -18.38 -10.19 -1.98
N LYS A 423 -18.93 -9.96 -3.17
CA LYS A 423 -19.71 -10.96 -3.91
C LYS A 423 -18.91 -11.54 -5.07
N MET A 424 -18.96 -12.87 -5.20
CA MET A 424 -18.30 -13.61 -6.28
C MET A 424 -18.78 -13.14 -7.66
N GLY A 425 -17.86 -12.68 -8.52
CA GLY A 425 -18.14 -12.22 -9.89
C GLY A 425 -18.80 -10.84 -10.01
N ASP A 426 -19.04 -10.16 -8.89
CA ASP A 426 -19.82 -8.91 -8.83
C ASP A 426 -18.93 -7.66 -8.78
N GLU A 427 -17.65 -7.82 -8.43
CA GLU A 427 -16.74 -6.73 -8.11
C GLU A 427 -15.88 -6.27 -9.29
N ALA A 428 -15.69 -4.95 -9.41
CA ALA A 428 -14.82 -4.33 -10.40
C ALA A 428 -14.00 -3.20 -9.77
N VAL A 429 -12.69 -3.19 -10.01
CA VAL A 429 -11.73 -2.21 -9.46
C VAL A 429 -10.93 -1.54 -10.57
N VAL A 430 -10.33 -0.38 -10.26
CA VAL A 430 -9.37 0.31 -11.14
C VAL A 430 -7.97 0.19 -10.56
N SER A 431 -7.05 -0.45 -11.29
CA SER A 431 -5.65 -0.61 -10.90
C SER A 431 -4.81 0.56 -11.40
N TYR A 432 -4.19 1.29 -10.47
CA TYR A 432 -3.36 2.47 -10.74
C TYR A 432 -2.29 2.75 -9.66
N LEU A 433 -2.36 2.07 -8.50
CA LEU A 433 -1.35 2.12 -7.44
C LEU A 433 -0.21 1.15 -7.80
N PRO A 434 1.08 1.50 -7.63
CA PRO A 434 2.17 0.66 -8.14
C PRO A 434 2.14 -0.79 -7.62
N LEU A 435 2.11 -1.77 -8.52
CA LEU A 435 2.05 -3.21 -8.19
C LEU A 435 3.30 -3.75 -7.46
N SER A 436 4.38 -2.97 -7.42
CA SER A 436 5.52 -3.18 -6.51
C SER A 436 5.16 -3.02 -5.02
N HIS A 437 3.97 -2.52 -4.69
CA HIS A 437 3.48 -2.29 -3.33
C HIS A 437 2.34 -3.25 -2.97
N VAL A 438 2.44 -3.88 -1.79
CA VAL A 438 1.50 -4.92 -1.31
C VAL A 438 0.02 -4.54 -1.44
N ALA A 439 -0.34 -3.29 -1.15
CA ALA A 439 -1.74 -2.85 -1.15
C ALA A 439 -2.37 -2.88 -2.56
N ALA A 440 -1.57 -2.67 -3.60
CA ALA A 440 -2.03 -2.78 -4.98
C ALA A 440 -2.21 -4.25 -5.38
N GLN A 441 -1.25 -5.13 -5.06
CA GLN A 441 -1.39 -6.56 -5.35
C GLN A 441 -2.59 -7.17 -4.61
N VAL A 442 -2.75 -6.89 -3.32
CA VAL A 442 -3.84 -7.45 -2.52
C VAL A 442 -5.21 -6.97 -3.01
N ASN A 443 -5.37 -5.66 -3.29
CA ASN A 443 -6.63 -5.12 -3.79
C ASN A 443 -6.92 -5.50 -5.25
N ASP A 444 -5.95 -5.30 -6.13
CA ASP A 444 -6.15 -5.32 -7.59
C ASP A 444 -5.97 -6.72 -8.19
N MET A 445 -5.23 -7.62 -7.54
CA MET A 445 -4.90 -8.95 -8.07
C MET A 445 -5.43 -10.09 -7.19
N TRP A 446 -5.06 -10.13 -5.90
CA TRP A 446 -5.34 -11.28 -5.04
C TRP A 446 -6.79 -11.33 -4.56
N ILE A 447 -7.39 -10.21 -4.10
CA ILE A 447 -8.82 -10.14 -3.77
C ILE A 447 -9.67 -10.34 -5.02
N CYS A 448 -9.34 -9.69 -6.14
CA CYS A 448 -10.05 -9.87 -7.40
C CYS A 448 -10.04 -11.34 -7.84
N MET A 449 -8.89 -12.02 -7.88
CA MET A 449 -8.81 -13.45 -8.18
C MET A 449 -9.62 -14.29 -7.19
N ARG A 450 -9.50 -14.05 -5.88
CA ARG A 450 -10.21 -14.83 -4.85
C ARG A 450 -11.74 -14.70 -4.96
N PHE A 451 -12.24 -13.57 -5.45
CA PHE A 451 -13.68 -13.25 -5.57
C PHE A 451 -14.18 -13.15 -7.02
N ALA A 452 -13.41 -13.66 -8.00
CA ALA A 452 -13.73 -13.62 -9.43
C ALA A 452 -14.06 -12.21 -10.00
N GLY A 453 -13.52 -11.15 -9.39
CA GLY A 453 -13.74 -9.77 -9.80
C GLY A 453 -12.91 -9.34 -11.02
N THR A 454 -13.25 -8.20 -11.62
CA THR A 454 -12.60 -7.67 -12.82
C THR A 454 -11.70 -6.47 -12.51
N THR A 455 -10.45 -6.54 -12.95
CA THR A 455 -9.45 -5.47 -12.74
C THR A 455 -9.24 -4.66 -14.01
N TYR A 456 -9.56 -3.38 -13.95
CA TYR A 456 -9.39 -2.44 -15.05
C TYR A 456 -8.11 -1.62 -14.86
N PHE A 457 -7.15 -1.75 -15.77
CA PHE A 457 -5.90 -0.99 -15.74
C PHE A 457 -6.13 0.47 -16.16
N ALA A 458 -5.64 1.41 -15.36
CA ALA A 458 -5.64 2.83 -15.72
C ALA A 458 -4.44 3.20 -16.59
N GLU A 459 -4.54 4.30 -17.33
CA GLU A 459 -3.43 4.80 -18.14
C GLU A 459 -2.27 5.33 -17.27
N PRO A 460 -1.01 5.35 -17.75
CA PRO A 460 0.15 5.81 -16.97
C PRO A 460 0.10 7.28 -16.49
N ASP A 461 -0.83 8.10 -17.01
CA ASP A 461 -1.07 9.48 -16.57
C ASP A 461 -2.16 9.60 -15.48
N ALA A 462 -2.68 8.49 -14.96
CA ALA A 462 -3.75 8.44 -13.95
C ALA A 462 -3.51 9.41 -12.78
N LEU A 463 -2.33 9.35 -12.17
CA LEU A 463 -1.94 10.20 -11.05
C LEU A 463 -1.72 11.67 -11.44
N LYS A 464 -1.35 11.94 -12.70
CA LYS A 464 -1.20 13.30 -13.24
C LYS A 464 -2.57 13.97 -13.33
N GLY A 465 -3.58 13.28 -13.89
CA GLY A 465 -4.97 13.72 -13.79
C GLY A 465 -6.06 12.83 -14.41
N SER A 466 -5.71 11.84 -15.23
CA SER A 466 -6.72 11.08 -16.00
C SER A 466 -7.54 10.07 -15.19
N LEU A 467 -7.16 9.75 -13.95
CA LEU A 467 -7.82 8.71 -13.13
C LEU A 467 -9.34 8.87 -13.04
N VAL A 468 -9.84 10.11 -12.93
CA VAL A 468 -11.29 10.37 -12.85
C VAL A 468 -12.02 10.05 -14.16
N ASN A 469 -11.34 10.06 -15.30
CA ASN A 469 -11.89 9.61 -16.58
C ASN A 469 -12.01 8.08 -16.61
N THR A 470 -10.96 7.35 -16.22
CA THR A 470 -11.01 5.88 -16.05
C THR A 470 -12.12 5.47 -15.08
N LEU A 471 -12.26 6.15 -13.94
CA LEU A 471 -13.34 5.89 -12.98
C LEU A 471 -14.73 6.11 -13.59
N ARG A 472 -14.93 7.15 -14.43
CA ARG A 472 -16.21 7.41 -15.12
C ARG A 472 -16.57 6.36 -16.18
N GLU A 473 -15.58 5.76 -16.82
CA GLU A 473 -15.78 4.69 -17.80
C GLU A 473 -16.09 3.35 -17.12
N VAL A 474 -15.23 2.95 -16.16
CA VAL A 474 -15.30 1.64 -15.48
C VAL A 474 -16.45 1.59 -14.46
N ARG A 475 -16.70 2.71 -13.78
CA ARG A 475 -17.64 2.87 -12.66
C ARG A 475 -17.48 1.78 -11.61
N PRO A 476 -16.31 1.65 -10.94
CA PRO A 476 -15.97 0.51 -10.11
C PRO A 476 -16.91 0.32 -8.91
N THR A 477 -16.95 -0.91 -8.38
CA THR A 477 -17.72 -1.27 -7.18
C THR A 477 -16.94 -1.07 -5.88
N SER A 478 -15.61 -1.07 -5.96
CA SER A 478 -14.71 -0.68 -4.87
C SER A 478 -13.57 0.18 -5.42
N PHE A 479 -13.13 1.17 -4.63
CA PHE A 479 -12.03 2.04 -5.01
C PHE A 479 -11.13 2.36 -3.81
N LEU A 480 -9.85 2.00 -3.92
CA LEU A 480 -8.81 2.29 -2.93
C LEU A 480 -8.05 3.57 -3.33
N GLY A 481 -8.10 4.58 -2.47
CA GLY A 481 -7.36 5.83 -2.62
C GLY A 481 -6.42 6.10 -1.46
N VAL A 482 -5.12 6.31 -1.72
CA VAL A 482 -4.22 6.89 -0.70
C VAL A 482 -4.69 8.32 -0.34
N PRO A 483 -4.42 8.86 0.86
CA PRO A 483 -4.96 10.14 1.31
C PRO A 483 -4.80 11.29 0.30
N ARG A 484 -3.63 11.41 -0.34
CA ARG A 484 -3.37 12.46 -1.36
C ARG A 484 -4.28 12.38 -2.60
N VAL A 485 -4.79 11.20 -2.95
CA VAL A 485 -5.79 11.04 -4.03
C VAL A 485 -7.14 11.62 -3.59
N TRP A 486 -7.56 11.35 -2.35
CA TRP A 486 -8.76 11.93 -1.76
C TRP A 486 -8.64 13.45 -1.57
N GLU A 487 -7.50 13.95 -1.09
CA GLU A 487 -7.18 15.40 -1.03
C GLU A 487 -7.31 16.06 -2.43
N LYS A 488 -6.68 15.48 -3.46
CA LYS A 488 -6.71 16.01 -4.85
C LYS A 488 -8.13 15.99 -5.45
N MET A 489 -8.92 14.94 -5.19
CA MET A 489 -10.34 14.91 -5.55
C MET A 489 -11.15 15.97 -4.80
N GLN A 490 -10.93 16.10 -3.48
CA GLN A 490 -11.59 17.08 -2.63
C GLN A 490 -11.31 18.52 -3.10
N GLU A 491 -10.06 18.86 -3.41
CA GLU A 491 -9.66 20.17 -3.95
C GLU A 491 -10.28 20.44 -5.32
N SER A 492 -10.20 19.48 -6.26
CA SER A 492 -10.85 19.60 -7.57
C SER A 492 -12.36 19.87 -7.43
N MET A 493 -13.03 19.23 -6.47
CA MET A 493 -14.45 19.42 -6.21
C MET A 493 -14.77 20.75 -5.48
N LYS A 494 -13.92 21.19 -4.55
CA LYS A 494 -14.00 22.53 -3.93
C LYS A 494 -13.91 23.61 -5.04
N ASN A 495 -12.97 23.46 -5.98
CA ASN A 495 -12.73 24.39 -7.10
C ASN A 495 -13.89 24.42 -8.13
N VAL A 496 -14.47 23.26 -8.47
CA VAL A 496 -15.68 23.19 -9.32
C VAL A 496 -16.90 23.78 -8.60
N GLY A 497 -17.01 23.59 -7.28
CA GLY A 497 -18.06 24.17 -6.45
C GLY A 497 -18.02 25.70 -6.37
N ALA A 498 -16.83 26.28 -6.21
CA ALA A 498 -16.63 27.73 -6.19
C ALA A 498 -17.11 28.41 -7.49
N LYS A 499 -16.89 27.76 -8.65
CA LYS A 499 -17.32 28.25 -9.97
C LYS A 499 -18.82 28.06 -10.26
N ALA A 500 -19.59 27.44 -9.35
CA ALA A 500 -21.04 27.31 -9.49
C ALA A 500 -21.78 28.57 -9.04
N SER A 501 -22.98 28.83 -9.57
CA SER A 501 -23.79 29.99 -9.17
C SER A 501 -24.23 29.92 -7.70
N VAL A 502 -24.42 31.08 -7.06
CA VAL A 502 -24.75 31.21 -5.62
C VAL A 502 -25.92 30.32 -5.18
N MET A 503 -26.95 30.15 -6.02
CA MET A 503 -28.06 29.25 -5.74
C MET A 503 -27.62 27.77 -5.70
N LYS A 504 -26.77 27.33 -6.62
CA LYS A 504 -26.18 25.98 -6.60
C LYS A 504 -25.26 25.78 -5.39
N GLN A 505 -24.47 26.80 -5.03
CA GLN A 505 -23.62 26.77 -3.83
C GLN A 505 -24.46 26.59 -2.55
N ARG A 506 -25.55 27.36 -2.38
CA ARG A 506 -26.47 27.22 -1.24
C ARG A 506 -27.12 25.84 -1.17
N VAL A 507 -27.58 25.30 -2.30
CA VAL A 507 -28.14 23.93 -2.37
C VAL A 507 -27.08 22.88 -2.03
N ALA A 508 -25.84 23.05 -2.49
CA ALA A 508 -24.74 22.15 -2.15
C ALA A 508 -24.36 22.21 -0.67
N ALA A 509 -24.32 23.40 -0.06
CA ALA A 509 -24.04 23.57 1.36
C ALA A 509 -25.12 22.94 2.26
N TRP A 510 -26.40 23.17 1.93
CA TRP A 510 -27.53 22.50 2.59
C TRP A 510 -27.44 20.97 2.46
N ALA A 511 -27.20 20.47 1.24
CA ALA A 511 -27.06 19.04 1.00
C ALA A 511 -25.90 18.44 1.80
N LYS A 512 -24.76 19.14 1.91
CA LYS A 512 -23.61 18.70 2.69
C LYS A 512 -23.90 18.57 4.18
N ALA A 513 -24.59 19.54 4.78
CA ALA A 513 -24.99 19.46 6.19
C ALA A 513 -25.90 18.23 6.44
N ILE A 514 -26.88 18.00 5.57
CA ILE A 514 -27.79 16.84 5.60
C ILE A 514 -27.04 15.51 5.39
N GLY A 515 -26.08 15.47 4.48
CA GLY A 515 -25.25 14.29 4.21
C GLY A 515 -24.33 13.94 5.38
N LEU A 516 -23.69 14.94 6.00
CA LEU A 516 -22.79 14.74 7.13
C LEU A 516 -23.56 14.22 8.35
N GLN A 517 -24.73 14.80 8.66
CA GLN A 517 -25.61 14.32 9.72
C GLN A 517 -26.08 12.88 9.45
N ALA A 518 -26.44 12.54 8.20
CA ALA A 518 -26.85 11.20 7.83
C ALA A 518 -25.72 10.17 8.00
N SER A 519 -24.50 10.51 7.59
CA SER A 519 -23.32 9.66 7.77
C SER A 519 -22.94 9.47 9.24
N TYR A 520 -23.00 10.53 10.06
CA TYR A 520 -22.80 10.40 11.51
C TYR A 520 -23.86 9.54 12.19
N ASN A 521 -25.13 9.62 11.76
CA ASN A 521 -26.17 8.73 12.26
C ASN A 521 -25.89 7.26 11.86
N ALA A 522 -25.55 7.00 10.60
CA ALA A 522 -25.23 5.66 10.11
C ALA A 522 -24.01 5.05 10.84
N MET A 523 -22.91 5.81 11.00
CA MET A 523 -21.72 5.41 11.74
C MET A 523 -22.04 5.03 13.19
N ASN A 524 -22.89 5.81 13.86
CA ASN A 524 -23.35 5.55 15.23
C ASN A 524 -24.50 4.53 15.30
N ARG A 525 -24.82 3.82 14.20
CA ARG A 525 -25.92 2.85 14.07
C ARG A 525 -27.31 3.39 14.45
N ASN A 526 -27.48 4.71 14.37
CA ASN A 526 -28.75 5.40 14.55
C ASN A 526 -29.57 5.32 13.25
N PRO A 527 -30.78 4.72 13.23
CA PRO A 527 -31.59 4.59 12.03
C PRO A 527 -32.23 5.90 11.54
N ALA A 528 -32.06 7.01 12.26
CA ALA A 528 -32.61 8.31 11.88
C ALA A 528 -31.96 8.88 10.62
N VAL A 529 -32.68 8.85 9.49
CA VAL A 529 -32.30 9.57 8.27
C VAL A 529 -32.80 11.02 8.34
N PRO A 530 -31.93 12.05 8.19
CA PRO A 530 -32.35 13.45 8.25
C PRO A 530 -33.41 13.82 7.20
N TRP A 531 -34.35 14.68 7.59
CA TRP A 531 -35.39 15.17 6.69
C TRP A 531 -34.76 15.93 5.50
N GLY A 532 -35.16 15.55 4.29
CA GLY A 532 -34.58 16.07 3.05
C GLY A 532 -33.41 15.26 2.48
N TYR A 533 -32.89 14.23 3.15
CA TYR A 533 -31.78 13.40 2.63
C TYR A 533 -32.06 12.80 1.25
N MET A 534 -33.29 12.30 0.99
CA MET A 534 -33.67 11.80 -0.35
C MET A 534 -33.61 12.89 -1.43
N LEU A 535 -33.94 14.14 -1.07
CA LEU A 535 -33.87 15.29 -1.98
C LEU A 535 -32.41 15.72 -2.21
N ALA A 536 -31.57 15.77 -1.16
CA ALA A 536 -30.13 16.00 -1.27
C ALA A 536 -29.44 14.93 -2.13
N ASN A 537 -29.83 13.66 -1.98
CA ASN A 537 -29.34 12.55 -2.79
C ASN A 537 -29.66 12.69 -4.27
N ASN A 538 -30.90 13.06 -4.61
CA ASN A 538 -31.33 13.22 -6.01
C ASN A 538 -30.81 14.53 -6.65
N LEU A 539 -30.72 15.62 -5.89
CA LEU A 539 -30.23 16.90 -6.39
C LEU A 539 -28.70 16.99 -6.49
N VAL A 540 -27.98 16.37 -5.54
CA VAL A 540 -26.53 16.54 -5.36
C VAL A 540 -25.79 15.19 -5.35
N PHE A 541 -25.99 14.32 -4.34
CA PHE A 541 -25.06 13.19 -4.10
C PHE A 541 -24.96 12.22 -5.28
N LYS A 542 -26.08 11.85 -5.91
CA LYS A 542 -26.09 10.96 -7.10
C LYS A 542 -25.32 11.56 -8.28
N LYS A 543 -25.39 12.88 -8.47
CA LYS A 543 -24.65 13.59 -9.51
C LYS A 543 -23.17 13.70 -9.18
N VAL A 544 -22.84 13.92 -7.91
CA VAL A 544 -21.44 13.94 -7.43
C VAL A 544 -20.77 12.58 -7.62
N ARG A 545 -21.39 11.49 -7.13
CA ARG A 545 -20.88 10.13 -7.33
C ARG A 545 -20.73 9.80 -8.82
N SER A 546 -21.72 10.11 -9.65
CA SER A 546 -21.65 9.88 -11.11
C SER A 546 -20.55 10.72 -11.78
N ALA A 547 -20.35 11.98 -11.37
CA ALA A 547 -19.28 12.84 -11.90
C ALA A 547 -17.86 12.41 -11.48
N LEU A 548 -17.73 11.56 -10.45
CA LEU A 548 -16.50 10.89 -10.03
C LEU A 548 -16.35 9.46 -10.58
N GLY A 549 -17.39 8.89 -11.19
CA GLY A 549 -17.46 7.45 -11.53
C GLY A 549 -17.77 6.53 -10.34
N LEU A 550 -18.00 7.07 -9.15
CA LEU A 550 -18.23 6.31 -7.91
C LEU A 550 -19.72 6.01 -7.66
N ASP A 551 -20.58 6.00 -8.69
CA ASP A 551 -22.02 5.77 -8.54
C ASP A 551 -22.44 4.30 -8.47
N ARG A 552 -21.55 3.38 -8.85
CA ARG A 552 -21.65 1.94 -8.58
C ARG A 552 -20.82 1.49 -7.37
N CYS A 553 -20.06 2.42 -6.76
CA CYS A 553 -19.10 2.11 -5.71
C CYS A 553 -19.81 1.87 -4.37
N LYS A 554 -19.64 0.66 -3.83
CA LYS A 554 -20.13 0.21 -2.51
C LYS A 554 -19.21 0.70 -1.39
N ALA A 555 -17.90 0.66 -1.63
CA ALA A 555 -16.87 0.93 -0.63
C ALA A 555 -15.69 1.74 -1.20
N CYS A 556 -15.48 2.93 -0.63
CA CYS A 556 -14.33 3.79 -0.90
C CYS A 556 -13.31 3.64 0.23
N TYR A 557 -12.14 3.07 -0.05
CA TYR A 557 -11.13 2.77 0.96
C TYR A 557 -10.01 3.81 0.98
N THR A 558 -9.38 3.98 2.14
CA THR A 558 -8.13 4.73 2.27
C THR A 558 -7.20 4.10 3.30
N GLY A 559 -5.90 4.40 3.21
CA GLY A 559 -4.89 3.78 4.04
C GLY A 559 -3.48 4.01 3.51
N ALA A 560 -2.55 3.17 3.96
CA ALA A 560 -1.09 3.32 3.84
C ALA A 560 -0.50 4.56 4.56
N ALA A 561 -1.18 5.70 4.59
CA ALA A 561 -0.83 6.89 5.37
C ALA A 561 -2.07 7.45 6.11
N PRO A 562 -1.90 8.26 7.17
CA PRO A 562 -3.01 8.96 7.83
C PRO A 562 -3.77 9.91 6.90
N ILE A 563 -5.06 10.13 7.18
CA ILE A 563 -5.94 11.04 6.44
C ILE A 563 -6.55 12.08 7.39
N THR A 564 -6.77 13.30 6.91
CA THR A 564 -7.31 14.39 7.75
C THR A 564 -8.80 14.23 8.05
N LYS A 565 -9.24 14.78 9.18
CA LYS A 565 -10.65 14.81 9.56
C LYS A 565 -11.52 15.63 8.59
N ASP A 566 -11.05 16.78 8.08
CA ASP A 566 -11.76 17.54 7.02
C ASP A 566 -11.97 16.68 5.78
N THR A 567 -10.98 15.89 5.34
CA THR A 567 -11.15 15.02 4.17
C THR A 567 -12.20 13.93 4.43
N LEU A 568 -12.18 13.26 5.59
CA LEU A 568 -13.20 12.27 5.97
C LEU A 568 -14.60 12.88 6.04
N GLU A 569 -14.79 13.97 6.80
CA GLU A 569 -16.08 14.65 6.93
C GLU A 569 -16.57 15.25 5.60
N TYR A 570 -15.66 15.70 4.74
CA TYR A 570 -16.01 16.22 3.42
C TYR A 570 -16.64 15.16 2.52
N PHE A 571 -16.08 13.94 2.47
CA PHE A 571 -16.65 12.86 1.66
C PHE A 571 -17.90 12.25 2.31
N MET A 572 -17.93 12.13 3.65
CA MET A 572 -19.17 11.82 4.40
C MET A 572 -20.29 12.83 4.08
N SER A 573 -19.99 14.13 4.04
CA SER A 573 -20.97 15.18 3.68
C SER A 573 -21.59 15.00 2.29
N LEU A 574 -20.93 14.23 1.41
CA LEU A 574 -21.35 13.95 0.05
C LEU A 574 -22.02 12.58 -0.10
N SER A 575 -22.29 11.86 1.00
CA SER A 575 -22.78 10.47 0.98
C SER A 575 -21.77 9.55 0.28
N ILE A 576 -20.49 9.70 0.64
CA ILE A 576 -19.36 8.85 0.24
C ILE A 576 -18.49 8.63 1.49
N PRO A 577 -18.86 7.73 2.43
CA PRO A 577 -17.98 7.41 3.55
C PRO A 577 -16.66 6.84 3.03
N LEU A 578 -15.54 7.31 3.59
CA LEU A 578 -14.22 6.71 3.35
C LEU A 578 -13.91 5.75 4.50
N TYR A 579 -13.52 4.54 4.15
CA TYR A 579 -13.21 3.47 5.08
C TYR A 579 -11.70 3.31 5.22
N GLU A 580 -11.17 3.64 6.41
CA GLU A 580 -9.75 3.50 6.71
C GLU A 580 -9.35 2.04 6.95
N LEU A 581 -8.21 1.63 6.39
CA LEU A 581 -7.52 0.36 6.67
C LEU A 581 -6.06 0.60 7.08
N TYR A 582 -5.53 -0.26 7.94
CA TYR A 582 -4.17 -0.18 8.46
C TYR A 582 -3.44 -1.53 8.39
N GLY A 583 -2.13 -1.46 8.16
CA GLY A 583 -1.23 -2.59 7.98
C GLY A 583 -0.02 -2.20 7.12
N MET A 584 0.85 -3.17 6.86
CA MET A 584 2.18 -2.99 6.22
C MET A 584 2.51 -4.17 5.29
N SER A 585 3.64 -4.12 4.58
CA SER A 585 4.07 -5.23 3.71
C SER A 585 4.37 -6.49 4.52
N GLU A 586 5.00 -6.32 5.68
CA GLU A 586 5.29 -7.36 6.66
C GLU A 586 4.01 -8.00 7.26
N SER A 587 2.84 -7.38 7.06
CA SER A 587 1.52 -7.92 7.42
C SER A 587 0.64 -8.22 6.20
N THR A 588 1.24 -8.46 5.03
CA THR A 588 0.56 -8.77 3.76
C THR A 588 -0.54 -7.77 3.38
N GLY A 589 -0.31 -6.48 3.65
CA GLY A 589 -1.34 -5.46 3.54
C GLY A 589 -2.14 -5.32 4.83
N PRO A 590 -3.49 -5.37 4.80
CA PRO A 590 -4.30 -4.95 5.94
C PRO A 590 -4.24 -5.92 7.13
N HIS A 591 -4.10 -5.35 8.33
CA HIS A 591 -4.31 -5.99 9.62
C HIS A 591 -5.67 -5.61 10.23
N SER A 592 -6.13 -4.37 9.99
CA SER A 592 -7.45 -3.88 10.37
C SER A 592 -8.13 -3.13 9.21
N ILE A 593 -9.46 -3.24 9.14
CA ILE A 593 -10.30 -2.72 8.05
C ILE A 593 -11.57 -2.10 8.61
N SER A 594 -11.93 -0.89 8.15
CA SER A 594 -13.27 -0.31 8.29
C SER A 594 -14.19 -0.76 7.15
N TRP A 595 -15.49 -0.89 7.39
CA TRP A 595 -16.49 -1.15 6.35
C TRP A 595 -17.86 -0.60 6.74
N GLU A 596 -18.84 -0.64 5.84
CA GLU A 596 -20.19 -0.07 6.05
C GLU A 596 -20.87 -0.51 7.36
N GLY A 597 -20.68 -1.77 7.77
CA GLY A 597 -21.24 -2.32 9.01
C GLY A 597 -20.46 -1.94 10.28
N ALA A 598 -19.20 -1.50 10.16
CA ALA A 598 -18.37 -1.05 11.27
C ALA A 598 -17.24 -0.13 10.79
N TYR A 599 -17.43 1.17 10.99
CA TYR A 599 -16.41 2.20 10.82
C TYR A 599 -16.56 3.24 11.93
N ARG A 600 -15.46 3.93 12.26
CA ARG A 600 -15.45 5.16 13.05
C ARG A 600 -14.45 6.13 12.43
N ILE A 601 -14.77 7.42 12.46
CA ILE A 601 -13.89 8.48 11.99
C ILE A 601 -12.56 8.48 12.76
N MET A 602 -11.43 8.64 12.06
CA MET A 602 -10.06 8.53 12.57
C MET A 602 -9.68 7.13 13.12
N SER A 603 -10.46 6.08 12.85
CA SER A 603 -10.13 4.71 13.24
C SER A 603 -9.87 3.87 12.00
N CYS A 604 -8.81 3.06 12.05
CA CYS A 604 -8.47 2.13 10.98
C CYS A 604 -9.30 0.83 11.05
N GLY A 605 -10.53 0.93 11.55
CA GLY A 605 -11.51 -0.15 11.62
C GLY A 605 -11.25 -1.17 12.71
N LYS A 606 -11.70 -2.41 12.47
CA LYS A 606 -11.50 -3.54 13.38
C LYS A 606 -10.47 -4.52 12.81
N VAL A 607 -9.86 -5.29 13.70
CA VAL A 607 -8.91 -6.36 13.38
C VAL A 607 -9.55 -7.39 12.45
N ILE A 608 -8.83 -7.86 11.43
CA ILE A 608 -9.33 -8.91 10.53
C ILE A 608 -9.58 -10.21 11.30
N THR A 609 -10.75 -10.82 11.10
CA THR A 609 -11.15 -12.05 11.79
C THR A 609 -10.12 -13.18 11.59
N GLY A 610 -9.61 -13.73 12.69
CA GLY A 610 -8.52 -14.73 12.69
C GLY A 610 -7.13 -14.14 12.93
N SER A 611 -6.96 -12.81 12.82
CA SER A 611 -5.81 -12.07 13.36
C SER A 611 -6.01 -11.72 14.84
N LYS A 612 -4.92 -11.39 15.53
CA LYS A 612 -4.88 -10.90 16.91
C LYS A 612 -3.99 -9.65 16.98
N THR A 613 -4.29 -8.74 17.88
CA THR A 613 -3.52 -7.51 18.13
C THR A 613 -3.07 -7.48 19.58
N LYS A 614 -1.78 -7.19 19.80
CA LYS A 614 -1.20 -6.86 21.10
C LYS A 614 -0.86 -5.37 21.08
N LEU A 615 -1.03 -4.71 22.22
CA LEU A 615 -0.53 -3.35 22.45
C LEU A 615 0.56 -3.46 23.50
N ASP A 616 1.81 -3.46 23.07
CA ASP A 616 2.98 -3.61 23.95
C ASP A 616 3.38 -2.27 24.60
N LYS A 617 4.00 -2.33 25.78
CA LYS A 617 4.49 -1.18 26.57
C LYS A 617 3.47 -0.04 26.69
N LYS A 618 2.21 -0.35 27.04
CA LYS A 618 1.14 0.65 27.18
C LYS A 618 1.49 1.78 28.15
N ASP A 619 1.14 3.00 27.76
CA ASP A 619 1.12 4.17 28.63
C ASP A 619 -0.19 4.28 29.45
N ASN A 620 -0.28 5.34 30.27
CA ASN A 620 -1.43 5.60 31.13
C ASN A 620 -2.71 6.02 30.36
N GLU A 621 -2.60 6.40 29.08
CA GLU A 621 -3.74 6.68 28.19
C GLU A 621 -4.18 5.46 27.37
N GLY A 622 -3.50 4.32 27.56
CA GLY A 622 -3.74 3.06 26.84
C GLY A 622 -3.10 2.99 25.44
N ASN A 623 -2.27 3.96 25.05
CA ASN A 623 -1.49 3.87 23.81
C ASN A 623 -0.34 2.89 24.01
N GLY A 624 -0.08 2.00 23.05
CA GLY A 624 1.08 1.09 23.06
C GLY A 624 1.57 0.80 21.64
N GLU A 625 2.70 0.11 21.52
CA GLU A 625 3.17 -0.40 20.22
C GLU A 625 2.20 -1.45 19.69
N ILE A 626 1.74 -1.29 18.45
CA ILE A 626 0.80 -2.22 17.84
C ILE A 626 1.58 -3.43 17.30
N CYS A 627 1.37 -4.59 17.91
CA CYS A 627 1.96 -5.84 17.44
C CYS A 627 0.90 -6.75 16.82
N PHE A 628 1.21 -7.32 15.65
CA PHE A 628 0.29 -8.18 14.88
C PHE A 628 0.61 -9.66 15.07
N TRP A 629 -0.43 -10.50 15.04
CA TRP A 629 -0.30 -11.95 14.97
C TRP A 629 -1.41 -12.55 14.11
N GLY A 630 -1.08 -13.54 13.28
CA GLY A 630 -2.03 -14.23 12.39
C GLY A 630 -1.37 -14.62 11.05
N ARG A 631 -2.11 -15.31 10.18
CA ARG A 631 -1.58 -15.87 8.92
C ARG A 631 -1.12 -14.83 7.88
N HIS A 632 -1.59 -13.59 7.98
CA HIS A 632 -1.11 -12.45 7.21
C HIS A 632 0.30 -11.94 7.60
N VAL A 633 0.89 -12.38 8.73
CA VAL A 633 2.26 -11.98 9.11
C VAL A 633 3.28 -12.70 8.22
N PHE A 634 4.16 -11.92 7.59
CA PHE A 634 5.19 -12.37 6.65
C PHE A 634 6.12 -13.47 7.18
N MET A 635 6.81 -14.15 6.26
CA MET A 635 7.82 -15.15 6.61
C MET A 635 9.06 -14.50 7.23
N GLY A 636 9.42 -13.29 6.78
CA GLY A 636 10.58 -12.54 7.25
C GLY A 636 11.20 -11.70 6.14
N TYR A 637 12.38 -11.14 6.40
CA TYR A 637 13.14 -10.39 5.39
C TYR A 637 14.19 -11.28 4.72
N LEU A 638 14.16 -11.30 3.39
CA LEU A 638 15.08 -12.05 2.52
C LEU A 638 16.54 -11.70 2.81
N ASN A 639 17.35 -12.72 3.09
CA ASN A 639 18.78 -12.61 3.40
C ASN A 639 19.10 -11.70 4.62
N MET A 640 18.13 -11.40 5.51
CA MET A 640 18.30 -10.48 6.65
C MET A 640 17.76 -11.06 7.98
N PRO A 641 18.46 -12.04 8.61
CA PRO A 641 18.05 -12.64 9.89
C PRO A 641 17.91 -11.60 11.00
N ASP A 642 18.92 -10.75 11.19
CA ASP A 642 18.94 -9.72 12.25
C ASP A 642 17.74 -8.77 12.16
N LYS A 643 17.30 -8.43 10.94
CA LYS A 643 16.15 -7.54 10.72
C LYS A 643 14.81 -8.27 10.83
N THR A 644 14.81 -9.58 10.66
CA THR A 644 13.64 -10.43 10.91
C THR A 644 13.41 -10.58 12.41
N THR A 645 14.48 -10.78 13.19
CA THR A 645 14.43 -10.82 14.67
C THR A 645 14.37 -9.43 15.33
N GLU A 646 14.67 -8.33 14.63
CA GLU A 646 14.28 -6.97 15.08
C GLU A 646 12.75 -6.77 14.98
N ALA A 647 12.09 -7.44 14.04
CA ALA A 647 10.69 -7.21 13.71
C ALA A 647 9.71 -8.23 14.34
N ILE A 648 10.15 -9.47 14.59
CA ILE A 648 9.32 -10.55 15.14
C ILE A 648 9.86 -10.97 16.52
N ASP A 649 9.02 -10.94 17.55
CA ASP A 649 9.38 -11.39 18.89
C ASP A 649 9.39 -12.93 19.03
N GLN A 650 9.87 -13.43 20.18
CA GLN A 650 9.99 -14.87 20.44
C GLN A 650 8.64 -15.60 20.49
N ASP A 651 7.55 -14.89 20.78
CA ASP A 651 6.17 -15.40 20.77
C ASP A 651 5.55 -15.33 19.34
N GLY A 652 6.29 -14.81 18.36
CA GLY A 652 5.92 -14.73 16.95
C GLY A 652 5.06 -13.51 16.57
N TRP A 653 4.97 -12.48 17.42
CA TRP A 653 4.31 -11.21 17.09
C TRP A 653 5.21 -10.32 16.23
N LEU A 654 4.64 -9.72 15.18
CA LEU A 654 5.29 -8.67 14.40
C LEU A 654 5.08 -7.32 15.07
N HIS A 655 6.17 -6.65 15.45
CA HIS A 655 6.17 -5.25 15.92
C HIS A 655 6.06 -4.29 14.73
N SER A 656 5.01 -3.46 14.65
CA SER A 656 4.83 -2.55 13.52
C SER A 656 5.75 -1.31 13.56
N GLY A 657 6.24 -0.94 14.75
CA GLY A 657 6.90 0.33 15.00
C GLY A 657 5.95 1.54 15.10
N ASP A 658 4.64 1.32 15.05
CA ASP A 658 3.60 2.36 15.19
C ASP A 658 2.89 2.26 16.55
N LEU A 659 2.43 3.41 17.07
CA LEU A 659 1.67 3.49 18.32
C LEU A 659 0.17 3.58 18.05
N GLY A 660 -0.64 2.97 18.92
CA GLY A 660 -2.09 3.09 18.86
C GLY A 660 -2.82 2.58 20.10
N LYS A 661 -4.15 2.70 20.07
CA LYS A 661 -5.06 2.21 21.13
C LYS A 661 -6.36 1.65 20.54
N HIS A 662 -7.02 0.77 21.31
CA HIS A 662 -8.36 0.29 20.99
C HIS A 662 -9.44 1.05 21.76
N ILE A 663 -10.53 1.42 21.09
CA ILE A 663 -11.73 1.99 21.68
C ILE A 663 -12.94 1.29 21.05
N ASP A 664 -13.74 0.57 21.84
CA ASP A 664 -14.88 -0.25 21.41
C ASP A 664 -14.57 -1.19 20.23
N GLU A 665 -13.47 -1.95 20.35
CA GLU A 665 -12.89 -2.86 19.35
C GLU A 665 -12.25 -2.17 18.12
N PHE A 666 -12.48 -0.87 17.89
CA PHE A 666 -11.83 -0.12 16.80
C PHE A 666 -10.39 0.26 17.15
N LEU A 667 -9.47 0.14 16.19
CA LEU A 667 -8.06 0.50 16.32
C LEU A 667 -7.83 1.95 15.85
N PHE A 668 -7.14 2.75 16.69
CA PHE A 668 -6.75 4.12 16.40
C PHE A 668 -5.22 4.23 16.43
N ILE A 669 -4.62 4.78 15.36
CA ILE A 669 -3.19 5.05 15.29
C ILE A 669 -2.92 6.44 15.90
N THR A 670 -1.94 6.54 16.80
CA THR A 670 -1.65 7.78 17.54
C THR A 670 -0.26 8.35 17.25
N GLY A 671 0.63 7.57 16.65
CA GLY A 671 1.95 8.02 16.23
C GLY A 671 2.81 6.89 15.68
N ARG A 672 4.10 7.16 15.48
CA ARG A 672 5.07 6.17 15.04
C ARG A 672 6.37 6.31 15.81
N ILE A 673 6.85 5.22 16.41
CA ILE A 673 7.95 5.21 17.39
C ILE A 673 9.23 5.80 16.79
N LYS A 674 9.59 5.40 15.57
CA LYS A 674 10.78 5.89 14.84
C LYS A 674 10.60 7.30 14.23
N GLU A 675 9.45 7.95 14.43
CA GLU A 675 9.14 9.32 14.00
C GLU A 675 8.68 10.22 15.18
N LEU A 676 8.65 9.72 16.42
CA LEU A 676 8.42 10.54 17.61
C LEU A 676 9.56 11.56 17.76
N ILE A 677 9.19 12.82 17.92
CA ILE A 677 10.13 13.86 18.36
C ILE A 677 10.28 13.73 19.86
N ILE A 678 11.49 13.42 20.33
CA ILE A 678 11.81 13.42 21.77
C ILE A 678 12.49 14.74 22.06
N THR A 679 11.77 15.69 22.65
CA THR A 679 12.32 17.02 22.94
C THR A 679 13.45 16.95 23.96
N ALA A 680 14.25 18.02 24.10
CA ALA A 680 15.29 18.10 25.15
C ALA A 680 14.75 17.98 26.58
N GLY A 681 13.43 18.14 26.79
CA GLY A 681 12.75 17.90 28.07
C GLY A 681 12.31 16.45 28.31
N GLY A 682 12.51 15.53 27.34
CA GLY A 682 12.07 14.14 27.41
C GLY A 682 10.62 13.89 26.96
N GLU A 683 9.87 14.94 26.60
CA GLU A 683 8.50 14.83 26.07
C GLU A 683 8.51 14.15 24.70
N ASN A 684 7.71 13.09 24.56
CA ASN A 684 7.53 12.32 23.33
C ASN A 684 6.35 12.89 22.52
N ILE A 685 6.62 13.37 21.31
CA ILE A 685 5.63 14.11 20.52
C ILE A 685 5.42 13.44 19.16
N PRO A 686 4.20 12.96 18.83
CA PRO A 686 3.87 12.51 17.48
C PRO A 686 3.73 13.74 16.56
N PRO A 687 4.48 13.82 15.44
CA PRO A 687 4.50 15.03 14.62
C PRO A 687 3.25 15.19 13.73
N VAL A 688 2.74 14.09 13.15
CA VAL A 688 1.67 14.13 12.14
C VAL A 688 0.39 14.83 12.61
N PRO A 689 -0.15 14.59 13.83
CA PRO A 689 -1.34 15.30 14.30
C PRO A 689 -1.18 16.83 14.34
N ILE A 690 0.02 17.33 14.62
CA ILE A 690 0.33 18.77 14.66
C ILE A 690 0.50 19.33 13.24
N GLU A 691 1.11 18.56 12.34
CA GLU A 691 1.29 18.92 10.92
C GLU A 691 -0.05 19.02 10.17
N ASP A 692 -0.93 18.03 10.35
CA ASP A 692 -2.26 18.04 9.72
C ASP A 692 -3.17 19.12 10.33
N ALA A 693 -3.07 19.41 11.64
CA ALA A 693 -3.77 20.53 12.25
C ALA A 693 -3.34 21.90 11.66
N VAL A 694 -2.05 22.08 11.35
CA VAL A 694 -1.57 23.29 10.67
C VAL A 694 -2.07 23.37 9.21
N LYS A 695 -2.06 22.25 8.47
CA LYS A 695 -2.66 22.16 7.12
C LYS A 695 -4.15 22.51 7.12
N GLU A 696 -4.90 22.07 8.15
CA GLU A 696 -6.33 22.36 8.31
C GLU A 696 -6.58 23.84 8.62
N GLN A 697 -5.78 24.44 9.52
CA GLN A 697 -5.92 25.85 9.92
C GLN A 697 -5.45 26.88 8.87
N VAL A 698 -4.64 26.46 7.89
CA VAL A 698 -3.98 27.36 6.92
C VAL A 698 -3.94 26.73 5.53
N SER A 699 -5.05 26.83 4.79
CA SER A 699 -5.29 26.06 3.56
C SER A 699 -4.39 26.34 2.34
N ILE A 700 -3.50 27.34 2.39
CA ILE A 700 -2.45 27.58 1.37
C ILE A 700 -1.26 26.62 1.49
N ILE A 701 -1.07 26.01 2.66
CA ILE A 701 0.02 25.05 2.93
C ILE A 701 -0.23 23.74 2.18
N SER A 702 0.79 23.19 1.52
CA SER A 702 0.72 21.88 0.84
C SER A 702 1.22 20.77 1.75
N ASN A 703 2.45 20.93 2.28
CA ASN A 703 3.07 20.05 3.25
C ASN A 703 3.56 20.87 4.46
N ALA A 704 3.51 20.22 5.63
CA ALA A 704 4.08 20.70 6.87
C ALA A 704 4.97 19.61 7.46
N MET A 705 6.16 19.96 7.94
CA MET A 705 7.06 19.06 8.66
C MET A 705 7.50 19.69 9.98
N LEU A 706 7.04 19.10 11.07
CA LEU A 706 7.45 19.42 12.43
C LEU A 706 8.90 18.94 12.66
N VAL A 707 9.70 19.77 13.31
CA VAL A 707 11.09 19.49 13.67
C VAL A 707 11.36 19.91 15.11
N GLY A 708 12.15 19.13 15.84
CA GLY A 708 12.43 19.41 17.25
C GLY A 708 13.07 18.28 18.06
N ASP A 709 13.47 17.17 17.42
CA ASP A 709 14.12 16.05 18.13
C ASP A 709 15.40 16.55 18.83
N LYS A 710 15.46 16.31 20.14
CA LYS A 710 16.51 16.76 21.07
C LYS A 710 16.73 18.29 21.12
N ARG A 711 15.73 19.09 20.71
CA ARG A 711 15.77 20.56 20.77
C ARG A 711 14.95 21.13 21.93
N LYS A 712 15.20 22.42 22.25
CA LYS A 712 14.56 23.18 23.35
C LYS A 712 13.03 23.34 23.16
N PHE A 713 12.56 23.34 21.91
CA PHE A 713 11.16 23.57 21.49
C PHE A 713 10.90 22.97 20.10
N LEU A 714 9.65 22.99 19.66
CA LEU A 714 9.25 22.59 18.30
C LEU A 714 9.31 23.77 17.33
N SER A 715 9.72 23.48 16.10
CA SER A 715 9.63 24.38 14.95
C SER A 715 9.03 23.66 13.74
N MET A 716 8.71 24.36 12.65
CA MET A 716 8.06 23.76 11.49
C MET A 716 8.59 24.27 10.14
N LEU A 717 8.84 23.34 9.21
CA LEU A 717 9.05 23.64 7.79
C LEU A 717 7.70 23.56 7.05
N LEU A 718 7.40 24.53 6.21
CA LEU A 718 6.15 24.65 5.47
C LEU A 718 6.41 24.78 3.96
N THR A 719 5.56 24.18 3.14
CA THR A 719 5.53 24.42 1.69
C THR A 719 4.18 25.02 1.29
N LEU A 720 4.15 25.80 0.20
CA LEU A 720 2.90 26.36 -0.35
C LEU A 720 2.41 25.51 -1.52
N LYS A 721 1.10 25.45 -1.74
CA LYS A 721 0.51 24.71 -2.87
C LYS A 721 0.86 25.37 -4.20
N CYS A 722 1.57 24.64 -5.05
CA CYS A 722 1.95 25.05 -6.39
C CYS A 722 1.22 24.25 -7.49
N ASN A 723 1.31 24.74 -8.72
CA ASN A 723 1.11 23.92 -9.91
C ASN A 723 2.22 22.84 -10.00
N VAL A 724 1.95 21.80 -10.78
CA VAL A 724 2.88 20.68 -11.02
C VAL A 724 2.99 20.46 -12.52
N ASN A 725 4.22 20.32 -13.04
CA ASN A 725 4.46 20.14 -14.47
C ASN A 725 4.22 18.69 -14.94
N ASP A 726 4.30 18.45 -16.25
CA ASP A 726 4.09 17.12 -16.84
C ASP A 726 5.11 16.05 -16.39
N GLY A 727 6.26 16.46 -15.87
CA GLY A 727 7.25 15.58 -15.24
C GLY A 727 6.84 15.10 -13.85
N GLY A 728 5.93 15.81 -13.18
CA GLY A 728 5.58 15.61 -11.77
C GLY A 728 6.30 16.57 -10.81
N GLU A 729 7.02 17.57 -11.31
CA GLU A 729 7.73 18.53 -10.47
C GLU A 729 6.86 19.73 -10.05
N PRO A 730 6.94 20.15 -8.77
CA PRO A 730 6.51 21.46 -8.29
C PRO A 730 7.04 22.61 -9.14
N THR A 731 6.18 23.58 -9.47
CA THR A 731 6.60 24.84 -10.12
C THR A 731 6.57 26.01 -9.14
N ASP A 732 7.08 27.17 -9.54
CA ASP A 732 7.01 28.41 -8.76
C ASP A 732 5.59 29.01 -8.74
N GLU A 733 4.68 28.57 -9.61
CA GLU A 733 3.33 29.12 -9.73
C GLU A 733 2.39 28.53 -8.67
N LEU A 734 1.61 29.39 -8.00
CA LEU A 734 0.64 28.98 -7.00
C LEU A 734 -0.51 28.18 -7.62
N ALA A 735 -0.91 27.10 -6.93
CA ALA A 735 -2.11 26.34 -7.26
C ALA A 735 -3.36 27.24 -7.15
N PRO A 736 -4.46 26.95 -7.88
CA PRO A 736 -5.69 27.76 -7.81
C PRO A 736 -6.22 27.97 -6.37
N GLY A 737 -6.16 26.96 -5.50
CA GLY A 737 -6.58 27.10 -4.10
C GLY A 737 -5.67 28.00 -3.24
N ALA A 738 -4.39 28.12 -3.60
CA ALA A 738 -3.47 29.09 -2.99
C ALA A 738 -3.71 30.51 -3.52
N VAL A 739 -3.94 30.66 -4.83
CA VAL A 739 -4.34 31.94 -5.44
C VAL A 739 -5.65 32.45 -4.84
N ASP A 740 -6.65 31.59 -4.65
CA ASP A 740 -7.91 31.93 -3.98
C ASP A 740 -7.68 32.40 -2.52
N PHE A 741 -6.78 31.75 -1.77
CA PHE A 741 -6.42 32.15 -0.40
C PHE A 741 -5.75 33.53 -0.35
N CYS A 742 -4.91 33.85 -1.33
CA CYS A 742 -4.28 35.16 -1.52
C CYS A 742 -5.33 36.23 -1.88
N GLN A 743 -6.18 35.98 -2.87
CA GLN A 743 -7.19 36.93 -3.35
C GLN A 743 -8.24 37.26 -2.29
N GLN A 744 -8.64 36.27 -1.46
CA GLN A 744 -9.52 36.49 -0.30
C GLN A 744 -8.94 37.47 0.75
N ARG A 745 -7.63 37.73 0.70
CA ARG A 745 -6.90 38.67 1.56
C ARG A 745 -6.43 39.92 0.82
N GLY A 746 -6.90 40.14 -0.41
CA GLY A 746 -6.55 41.29 -1.25
C GLY A 746 -5.19 41.19 -1.96
N ILE A 747 -4.55 40.02 -1.95
CA ILE A 747 -3.20 39.80 -2.46
C ILE A 747 -3.28 39.25 -3.89
N THR A 748 -2.56 39.88 -4.83
CA THR A 748 -2.55 39.50 -6.26
C THR A 748 -1.36 38.65 -6.68
N VAL A 749 -0.53 38.21 -5.73
CA VAL A 749 0.67 37.40 -5.96
C VAL A 749 0.30 36.00 -6.49
N THR A 750 1.00 35.54 -7.52
CA THR A 750 0.78 34.25 -8.19
C THR A 750 1.97 33.29 -8.10
N ARG A 751 3.06 33.68 -7.42
CA ARG A 751 4.32 32.90 -7.33
C ARG A 751 4.84 32.73 -5.90
N ILE A 752 5.46 31.59 -5.62
CA ILE A 752 6.05 31.25 -4.31
C ILE A 752 7.28 32.12 -4.04
N SER A 753 8.15 32.26 -5.04
CA SER A 753 9.34 33.11 -5.01
C SER A 753 9.02 34.55 -4.59
N GLU A 754 7.92 35.11 -5.09
CA GLU A 754 7.46 36.46 -4.75
C GLU A 754 6.97 36.57 -3.29
N ILE A 755 6.23 35.58 -2.78
CA ILE A 755 5.78 35.52 -1.37
C ILE A 755 6.99 35.49 -0.42
N ILE A 756 8.00 34.68 -0.75
CA ILE A 756 9.18 34.48 0.10
C ILE A 756 10.10 35.70 0.03
N ALA A 757 10.46 36.17 -1.17
CA ALA A 757 11.38 37.28 -1.36
C ALA A 757 10.86 38.61 -0.79
N LYS A 758 9.54 38.85 -0.85
CA LYS A 758 8.91 40.04 -0.24
C LYS A 758 8.54 39.85 1.23
N LYS A 759 8.60 38.61 1.76
CA LYS A 759 7.96 38.19 3.02
C LYS A 759 6.54 38.73 3.15
N GLU A 760 5.67 38.38 2.20
CA GLU A 760 4.31 38.94 2.07
C GLU A 760 3.55 38.88 3.40
N GLN A 761 3.49 40.04 4.09
CA GLN A 761 3.16 40.15 5.50
C GLN A 761 1.78 39.56 5.81
N THR A 762 0.84 39.71 4.86
CA THR A 762 -0.54 39.25 4.99
C THR A 762 -0.64 37.72 4.99
N ILE A 763 0.26 37.03 4.27
CA ILE A 763 0.35 35.56 4.26
C ILE A 763 1.10 35.06 5.49
N TYR A 764 2.22 35.72 5.83
CA TYR A 764 3.00 35.38 7.02
C TYR A 764 2.16 35.52 8.30
N GLN A 765 1.35 36.58 8.43
CA GLN A 765 0.40 36.74 9.51
C GLN A 765 -0.69 35.65 9.50
N ALA A 766 -1.28 35.33 8.34
CA ALA A 766 -2.31 34.29 8.27
C ALA A 766 -1.78 32.87 8.62
N ILE A 767 -0.50 32.60 8.36
CA ILE A 767 0.20 31.38 8.83
C ILE A 767 0.40 31.45 10.35
N GLN A 768 0.93 32.56 10.87
CA GLN A 768 1.18 32.77 12.29
C GLN A 768 -0.09 32.60 13.14
N GLU A 769 -1.18 33.27 12.77
CA GLU A 769 -2.49 33.14 13.42
C GLU A 769 -3.04 31.71 13.37
N GLY A 770 -2.73 30.94 12.32
CA GLY A 770 -3.11 29.54 12.21
C GLY A 770 -2.32 28.63 13.14
N ILE A 771 -1.00 28.83 13.21
CA ILE A 771 -0.13 28.16 14.17
C ILE A 771 -0.52 28.51 15.61
N GLU A 772 -0.95 29.74 15.89
CA GLU A 772 -1.48 30.15 17.19
C GLU A 772 -2.79 29.42 17.55
N ARG A 773 -3.70 29.18 16.59
CA ARG A 773 -4.91 28.36 16.80
C ARG A 773 -4.58 26.89 17.10
N VAL A 774 -3.56 26.32 16.45
CA VAL A 774 -3.05 24.97 16.76
C VAL A 774 -2.40 24.94 18.15
N ASN A 775 -1.54 25.90 18.46
CA ASN A 775 -0.87 26.03 19.76
C ASN A 775 -1.85 26.26 20.92
N ALA A 776 -2.99 26.93 20.69
CA ALA A 776 -4.06 27.08 21.68
C ALA A 776 -4.79 25.76 21.98
N SER A 777 -4.69 24.77 21.09
CA SER A 777 -5.29 23.44 21.20
C SER A 777 -4.31 22.36 21.68
N ALA A 778 -3.03 22.71 21.87
CA ALA A 778 -1.97 21.78 22.28
C ALA A 778 -2.11 21.33 23.74
N THR A 779 -1.98 20.02 24.01
CA THR A 779 -2.21 19.46 25.36
C THR A 779 -1.09 19.79 26.36
N SER A 780 0.10 20.14 25.88
CA SER A 780 1.22 20.59 26.71
C SER A 780 1.97 21.76 26.06
N ASN A 781 2.73 22.51 26.85
CA ASN A 781 3.59 23.58 26.33
C ASN A 781 4.72 23.06 25.42
N ALA A 782 5.14 21.80 25.57
CA ALA A 782 6.15 21.17 24.72
C ALA A 782 5.63 20.89 23.30
N GLN A 783 4.32 20.71 23.13
CA GLN A 783 3.67 20.53 21.82
C GLN A 783 3.43 21.85 21.05
N LYS A 784 3.86 23.01 21.57
CA LYS A 784 3.68 24.30 20.90
C LYS A 784 4.83 24.60 19.93
N ILE A 785 4.46 24.92 18.70
CA ILE A 785 5.36 25.38 17.62
C ILE A 785 5.81 26.82 17.94
N GLN A 786 7.11 27.08 18.05
CA GLN A 786 7.65 28.40 18.42
C GLN A 786 8.29 29.17 17.25
N LYS A 787 8.89 28.47 16.28
CA LYS A 787 9.45 29.07 15.04
C LYS A 787 9.00 28.28 13.82
N TRP A 788 8.95 28.91 12.65
CA TRP A 788 8.60 28.24 11.39
C TRP A 788 9.22 28.97 10.18
N ALA A 789 9.30 28.28 9.05
CA ALA A 789 9.81 28.83 7.79
C ALA A 789 9.06 28.26 6.58
N ILE A 790 8.93 29.05 5.53
CA ILE A 790 8.41 28.63 4.22
C ILE A 790 9.59 28.21 3.34
N LEU A 791 9.49 27.05 2.70
CA LEU A 791 10.45 26.53 1.72
C LEU A 791 10.11 27.02 0.30
N GLU A 792 11.15 27.18 -0.53
CA GLU A 792 11.02 27.71 -1.90
C GLU A 792 10.32 26.76 -2.89
N ARG A 793 10.14 25.48 -2.53
CA ARG A 793 9.52 24.44 -3.36
C ARG A 793 8.64 23.54 -2.52
N ASP A 794 7.65 22.92 -3.15
CA ASP A 794 6.88 21.83 -2.54
C ASP A 794 7.64 20.50 -2.60
N PHE A 795 7.24 19.52 -1.77
CA PHE A 795 7.87 18.20 -1.72
C PHE A 795 7.44 17.32 -2.91
N SER A 796 8.38 16.63 -3.57
CA SER A 796 8.08 15.75 -4.72
C SER A 796 8.71 14.35 -4.59
N ILE A 797 8.29 13.41 -5.45
CA ILE A 797 8.90 12.07 -5.49
C ILE A 797 10.32 12.14 -6.06
N SER A 798 10.55 13.03 -7.01
CA SER A 798 11.77 13.17 -7.81
C SER A 798 12.79 14.14 -7.21
N GLY A 799 12.35 15.19 -6.50
CA GLY A 799 13.18 15.94 -5.55
C GLY A 799 13.65 15.08 -4.37
N GLY A 800 12.90 14.01 -4.09
CA GLY A 800 13.28 12.94 -3.18
C GLY A 800 12.68 13.06 -1.78
N GLU A 801 11.96 14.15 -1.48
CA GLU A 801 11.28 14.34 -0.19
C GLU A 801 10.14 13.34 0.04
N LEU A 802 9.49 12.88 -1.04
CA LEU A 802 8.40 11.89 -0.97
C LEU A 802 8.84 10.51 -1.51
N GLY A 803 8.33 9.43 -0.93
CA GLY A 803 8.45 8.08 -1.49
C GLY A 803 7.45 7.81 -2.63
N PRO A 804 7.55 6.68 -3.35
CA PRO A 804 6.65 6.34 -4.46
C PRO A 804 5.15 6.31 -4.10
N THR A 805 4.82 6.16 -2.82
CA THR A 805 3.44 6.21 -2.28
C THR A 805 3.07 7.57 -1.69
N MET A 806 3.74 8.66 -2.11
CA MET A 806 3.56 10.05 -1.61
C MET A 806 3.83 10.25 -0.10
N LYS A 807 4.56 9.34 0.56
CA LYS A 807 4.93 9.44 1.99
C LYS A 807 6.16 10.31 2.20
N LEU A 808 6.15 11.19 3.20
CA LEU A 808 7.28 12.04 3.59
C LEU A 808 8.49 11.23 4.08
N LYS A 809 9.67 11.43 3.49
CA LYS A 809 10.94 10.84 3.91
C LYS A 809 11.65 11.73 4.95
N ARG A 810 11.12 11.83 6.18
CA ARG A 810 11.60 12.78 7.22
C ARG A 810 13.13 12.90 7.35
N PRO A 811 13.96 11.83 7.40
CA PRO A 811 15.41 11.99 7.55
C PRO A 811 16.10 12.60 6.33
N VAL A 812 15.55 12.37 5.12
CA VAL A 812 16.03 12.97 3.88
C VAL A 812 15.73 14.47 3.88
N VAL A 813 14.49 14.84 4.22
CA VAL A 813 14.05 16.24 4.29
C VAL A 813 14.80 17.01 5.40
N HIS A 814 15.01 16.40 6.57
CA HIS A 814 15.82 17.00 7.63
C HIS A 814 17.27 17.26 7.16
N LYS A 815 17.85 16.37 6.36
CA LYS A 815 19.19 16.57 5.80
C LYS A 815 19.21 17.63 4.69
N MET A 816 18.19 17.68 3.84
CA MET A 816 18.09 18.67 2.75
C MET A 816 17.95 20.11 3.26
N TYR A 817 17.20 20.30 4.36
CA TYR A 817 16.90 21.62 4.92
C TYR A 817 17.62 21.87 6.27
N GLU A 818 18.72 21.17 6.54
CA GLU A 818 19.45 21.20 7.81
C GLU A 818 19.86 22.62 8.23
N GLU A 819 20.30 23.47 7.29
CA GLU A 819 20.63 24.87 7.59
C GLU A 819 19.42 25.69 8.07
N ILE A 820 18.23 25.44 7.52
CA ILE A 820 17.00 26.16 7.91
C ILE A 820 16.55 25.67 9.29
N ILE A 821 16.67 24.36 9.54
CA ILE A 821 16.37 23.74 10.84
C ILE A 821 17.32 24.28 11.92
N ASN A 822 18.62 24.42 11.64
CA ASN A 822 19.59 24.94 12.61
C ASN A 822 19.37 26.43 12.93
N LYS A 823 18.98 27.26 11.94
CA LYS A 823 18.58 28.66 12.14
C LYS A 823 17.36 28.85 13.06
N PHE A 824 16.57 27.81 13.33
CA PHE A 824 15.57 27.87 14.41
C PHE A 824 16.18 27.77 15.81
N TYR A 825 17.32 27.11 15.98
CA TYR A 825 17.92 26.80 17.28
C TYR A 825 19.26 27.50 17.54
N GLU A 826 19.72 28.28 16.57
CA GLU A 826 20.53 29.48 16.80
C GLU A 826 19.70 30.49 17.63
N ASP A 827 20.33 31.05 18.67
CA ASP A 827 19.71 31.91 19.69
C ASP A 827 19.57 33.38 19.21
#